data_AF-A0A843WTJ3-F1
#
_entry.id   AF-A0A843WTJ3-F1
#
_cell.length_a   1.000
_cell.length_b   1.000
_cell.length_c   1.000
_cell.angle_alpha   90.00
_cell.angle_beta   90.00
_cell.angle_gamma   90.00
#
_symmetry.space_group_name_H-M   'P 1'
#
loop_
_entity.id
_entity.type
_entity.pdbx_description
1 polymer ?
#
loop_
_entity_poly.entity_id
_entity_poly.type
_entity_poly.pdbx_seq_one_letter_code
_entity_poly.pdbx_strand_id
1 'polypeptide(L)'
;RALERSPVSEVHYIDGSGVGHHVAIAGGEAFPVRHPRSSPHSRHWRRPRCPRRHVPEGGRGRGDSPGCSETSHWRLSSSASAPPPPPRPPARTQSRARKGVPPTPSSFPLEFLSREGRNRRRRRGEGRRGRDGGGGGGGGAVGAMNAAYNRLLSNGGSGSATPSPPASPVRSPRLRHGRSGKGWRGAQQHPWGQVRTLPQRIAWALLSLLLRRQAIFLFAPLIYISGMLLYMGTVSLDVVPQIIARPPPGSVYRSPQLYERLHRDMDSDNSSDHALATIWRHPYKGGEWKACINRSSEGLADSNGYIYVEANGGLNQQRTSICNAVAVAGYLNATLVIPNFHFHSVWKDPRLSILEMSYSKIKGIHNPPSKGKKTMHSKFKDIYDEEHFMDTLKSDVRVVSKVPDFMMERFGHNMSNVYNFKIKAWSPIQLYKDAVLPKLIEERLIRISPFANRLSLDAPLDVQRLRCLANYEALRFSNPISTLAESLVSRMRKLSIDNEGRYIAVHLRFEEDMVAFSCCIFDGGEKEKKDMSDARERGWRGKFTKPGRVIRPGAIRMNGKCPLTPLEVGLMLRGMGFDNNTSIYLASGKIYQAEKTMKPLLEMFPRLQTKETLASAEELAPFKNYSSRMAAIDYTVCLQSEVFVTTQGGNFPHFLIGHRRYLYGGHAKTIKPDKRKLALLFDNPNIGWKTLKRHLVNMRAHSDAKGIEMKRPNDSVYTFPCPDCMCRHKPE
;
A
#
# COMPACT_ATOMS: atom_id res chain seq x y z
N ARG A 1 -9.86 32.17 -70.04
CA ARG A 1 -8.45 32.33 -69.60
C ARG A 1 -8.06 30.96 -69.02
N ALA A 2 -7.66 30.02 -69.89
CA ALA A 2 -6.31 29.85 -70.45
C ALA A 2 -5.51 28.88 -69.55
N LEU A 3 -5.46 27.57 -69.86
CA LEU A 3 -4.47 26.88 -70.75
C LEU A 3 -3.09 26.76 -70.06
N GLU A 4 -2.32 25.65 -70.06
CA GLU A 4 -2.54 24.31 -70.65
C GLU A 4 -1.58 23.20 -70.10
N ARG A 5 -1.92 21.92 -70.41
CA ARG A 5 -1.11 20.70 -70.71
C ARG A 5 0.37 20.51 -70.25
N SER A 6 0.68 19.26 -69.85
CA SER A 6 2.02 18.58 -69.93
C SER A 6 2.38 18.20 -71.39
N PRO A 7 3.63 17.80 -71.78
CA PRO A 7 4.16 16.44 -71.48
C PRO A 7 5.71 16.16 -71.58
N VAL A 8 6.14 14.97 -71.09
CA VAL A 8 7.08 13.94 -71.67
C VAL A 8 8.52 14.29 -72.19
N SER A 9 9.41 13.26 -72.13
CA SER A 9 10.72 13.05 -72.81
C SER A 9 12.02 13.58 -72.12
N GLU A 10 13.23 12.98 -72.26
CA GLU A 10 13.60 11.60 -72.67
C GLU A 10 14.98 11.11 -72.14
N VAL A 11 15.34 9.88 -72.55
CA VAL A 11 16.49 9.02 -72.20
C VAL A 11 17.87 9.56 -72.61
N HIS A 12 18.94 9.16 -71.90
CA HIS A 12 20.23 8.87 -72.53
C HIS A 12 20.99 7.71 -71.84
N TYR A 13 21.59 6.82 -72.65
CA TYR A 13 22.44 5.68 -72.26
C TYR A 13 23.93 6.01 -72.50
N ILE A 14 24.84 5.49 -71.66
CA ILE A 14 26.20 5.02 -72.05
C ILE A 14 26.52 3.77 -71.20
N ASP A 15 27.27 2.83 -71.79
CA ASP A 15 27.62 1.48 -71.27
C ASP A 15 29.03 1.44 -70.63
N GLY A 16 29.39 0.37 -69.91
CA GLY A 16 30.69 0.20 -69.24
C GLY A 16 30.89 -1.16 -68.56
N SER A 17 31.50 -2.11 -69.26
CA SER A 17 31.59 -3.54 -68.88
C SER A 17 32.88 -3.95 -68.14
N GLY A 18 32.80 -5.06 -67.37
CA GLY A 18 33.93 -5.76 -66.71
C GLY A 18 33.46 -6.49 -65.44
N VAL A 19 33.25 -7.82 -65.41
CA VAL A 19 34.27 -8.91 -65.42
C VAL A 19 35.40 -8.64 -64.41
N GLY A 20 35.63 -9.41 -63.34
CA GLY A 20 34.91 -10.57 -62.78
C GLY A 20 35.86 -11.72 -62.42
N HIS A 21 35.78 -12.27 -61.20
CA HIS A 21 36.44 -13.54 -60.84
C HIS A 21 35.82 -14.23 -59.61
N HIS A 22 35.55 -15.53 -59.73
CA HIS A 22 35.44 -16.43 -58.59
C HIS A 22 36.84 -16.90 -58.17
N VAL A 23 37.10 -16.99 -56.87
CA VAL A 23 38.05 -17.96 -56.30
C VAL A 23 37.38 -18.61 -55.09
N ALA A 24 37.25 -19.93 -55.13
CA ALA A 24 36.91 -20.74 -53.97
C ALA A 24 38.16 -21.54 -53.57
N ILE A 25 38.42 -21.64 -52.26
CA ILE A 25 39.41 -22.58 -51.71
C ILE A 25 38.71 -23.39 -50.63
N ALA A 26 38.88 -24.71 -50.71
CA ALA A 26 38.37 -25.68 -49.74
C ALA A 26 39.54 -26.42 -49.08
N GLY A 27 39.32 -26.87 -47.85
CA GLY A 27 40.33 -27.51 -47.00
C GLY A 27 40.10 -27.14 -45.53
N GLY A 28 39.75 -28.04 -44.61
CA GLY A 28 39.43 -29.46 -44.78
C GLY A 28 40.49 -30.38 -44.18
N GLU A 29 40.44 -30.59 -42.86
CA GLU A 29 41.15 -31.66 -42.16
C GLU A 29 40.44 -32.00 -40.83
N ALA A 30 40.63 -33.21 -40.30
CA ALA A 30 39.91 -33.69 -39.11
C ALA A 30 40.61 -34.87 -38.38
N PHE A 31 40.24 -35.09 -37.11
CA PHE A 31 40.62 -36.20 -36.22
C PHE A 31 42.10 -36.21 -35.72
N PRO A 32 42.48 -37.03 -34.68
CA PRO A 32 41.67 -37.70 -33.64
C PRO A 32 42.16 -37.54 -32.17
N VAL A 33 41.20 -37.57 -31.23
CA VAL A 33 41.16 -38.37 -29.96
C VAL A 33 42.39 -38.45 -29.02
N ARG A 34 42.19 -38.08 -27.74
CA ARG A 34 42.44 -38.99 -26.58
C ARG A 34 41.74 -38.57 -25.27
N HIS A 35 41.29 -39.57 -24.50
CA HIS A 35 40.81 -39.47 -23.11
C HIS A 35 41.95 -39.78 -22.12
N PRO A 36 41.74 -39.53 -20.81
CA PRO A 36 41.47 -40.69 -19.95
C PRO A 36 40.17 -40.59 -19.13
N ARG A 37 39.77 -41.70 -18.50
CA ARG A 37 38.64 -41.84 -17.56
C ARG A 37 39.14 -42.36 -16.21
N SER A 38 38.51 -41.94 -15.13
CA SER A 38 38.23 -42.84 -13.99
C SER A 38 37.03 -42.33 -13.16
N SER A 39 36.16 -43.26 -12.79
CA SER A 39 35.09 -43.13 -11.79
C SER A 39 35.42 -44.22 -10.70
N PRO A 40 34.55 -44.68 -9.76
CA PRO A 40 33.10 -44.46 -9.59
C PRO A 40 32.61 -44.23 -8.14
N HIS A 41 31.31 -43.95 -7.98
CA HIS A 41 30.39 -44.86 -7.28
C HIS A 41 28.92 -44.48 -7.57
N SER A 42 28.00 -45.45 -7.49
CA SER A 42 26.62 -45.33 -7.95
C SER A 42 25.61 -45.98 -7.00
N ARG A 43 24.44 -45.35 -6.79
CA ARG A 43 23.25 -46.01 -6.21
C ARG A 43 21.94 -45.59 -6.92
N HIS A 44 21.37 -46.59 -7.59
CA HIS A 44 20.16 -46.66 -8.41
C HIS A 44 18.79 -46.25 -7.82
N TRP A 45 17.80 -46.12 -8.73
CA TRP A 45 16.34 -46.34 -8.57
C TRP A 45 15.56 -45.31 -7.70
N ARG A 46 14.26 -45.01 -7.89
CA ARG A 46 13.21 -45.43 -8.86
C ARG A 46 12.17 -44.31 -9.06
N ARG A 47 11.41 -44.30 -10.16
CA ARG A 47 10.17 -43.52 -10.31
C ARG A 47 8.97 -44.27 -9.68
N PRO A 48 8.02 -43.60 -9.00
CA PRO A 48 6.72 -44.18 -8.65
C PRO A 48 5.82 -44.39 -9.88
N ARG A 49 4.89 -45.36 -9.80
CA ARG A 49 3.76 -45.53 -10.74
C ARG A 49 2.45 -45.14 -10.05
N CYS A 50 1.44 -44.76 -10.82
CA CYS A 50 0.07 -44.63 -10.33
C CYS A 50 -0.52 -46.00 -9.95
N PRO A 51 -1.32 -46.11 -8.88
CA PRO A 51 -2.11 -47.31 -8.60
C PRO A 51 -3.41 -47.35 -9.43
N ARG A 52 -3.81 -48.56 -9.85
CA ARG A 52 -5.15 -48.94 -10.31
C ARG A 52 -5.54 -50.22 -9.56
N ARG A 53 -6.85 -50.46 -9.39
CA ARG A 53 -7.56 -51.53 -8.61
C ARG A 53 -8.20 -50.97 -7.33
N HIS A 54 -9.36 -51.47 -6.87
CA HIS A 54 -10.24 -52.53 -7.41
C HIS A 54 -11.72 -52.18 -7.19
N VAL A 55 -12.60 -52.83 -7.96
CA VAL A 55 -14.06 -52.87 -7.78
C VAL A 55 -14.46 -54.32 -7.47
N PRO A 56 -15.41 -54.56 -6.55
CA PRO A 56 -16.17 -55.82 -6.45
C PRO A 56 -17.49 -55.74 -7.25
N GLU A 57 -17.90 -56.84 -7.87
CA GLU A 57 -19.10 -56.93 -8.73
C GLU A 57 -20.34 -57.48 -8.00
N GLY A 58 -21.52 -57.25 -8.60
CA GLY A 58 -22.74 -58.03 -8.33
C GLY A 58 -24.04 -57.23 -8.55
N GLY A 59 -24.87 -57.49 -9.56
CA GLY A 59 -24.67 -58.32 -10.76
C GLY A 59 -26.01 -58.69 -11.45
N ARG A 60 -25.95 -59.00 -12.77
CA ARG A 60 -27.04 -59.51 -13.65
C ARG A 60 -28.26 -58.55 -13.86
N GLY A 61 -28.79 -58.35 -15.07
CA GLY A 61 -28.33 -58.72 -16.42
C GLY A 61 -29.46 -58.81 -17.45
N ARG A 62 -29.12 -58.59 -18.75
CA ARG A 62 -29.95 -58.73 -19.98
C ARG A 62 -31.14 -57.74 -20.11
N GLY A 63 -31.43 -57.19 -21.29
CA GLY A 63 -30.75 -57.36 -22.59
C GLY A 63 -31.24 -56.41 -23.70
N ASP A 64 -30.73 -56.68 -24.91
CA ASP A 64 -31.36 -56.47 -26.23
C ASP A 64 -31.73 -55.03 -26.70
N SER A 65 -30.71 -54.34 -27.24
CA SER A 65 -30.58 -53.85 -28.64
C SER A 65 -31.77 -53.95 -29.63
N PRO A 66 -31.78 -53.19 -30.76
CA PRO A 66 -31.06 -51.94 -31.11
C PRO A 66 -31.94 -50.91 -31.92
N GLY A 67 -31.30 -49.86 -32.47
CA GLY A 67 -31.85 -48.97 -33.52
C GLY A 67 -32.06 -47.52 -33.03
N CYS A 68 -31.32 -46.48 -33.42
CA CYS A 68 -30.83 -45.95 -34.72
C CYS A 68 -31.82 -45.00 -35.42
N SER A 69 -31.30 -43.79 -35.76
CA SER A 69 -31.75 -42.89 -36.86
C SER A 69 -33.16 -42.22 -36.72
N GLU A 70 -33.44 -41.02 -37.27
CA GLU A 70 -32.57 -40.06 -37.99
C GLU A 70 -33.04 -38.58 -37.93
N THR A 71 -32.22 -37.74 -38.56
CA THR A 71 -32.35 -36.30 -38.90
C THR A 71 -33.75 -35.69 -39.14
N SER A 72 -33.96 -34.46 -38.63
CA SER A 72 -34.01 -33.21 -39.43
C SER A 72 -34.27 -32.00 -38.48
N HIS A 73 -33.67 -30.81 -38.57
CA HIS A 73 -33.35 -29.82 -39.63
C HIS A 73 -34.47 -28.84 -40.01
N TRP A 74 -34.05 -27.59 -40.30
CA TRP A 74 -34.83 -26.36 -40.60
C TRP A 74 -35.44 -25.61 -39.40
N ARG A 75 -35.59 -24.27 -39.39
CA ARG A 75 -34.72 -23.10 -39.72
C ARG A 75 -35.63 -21.86 -39.79
N LEU A 76 -35.48 -20.91 -38.85
CA LEU A 76 -36.05 -19.53 -38.89
C LEU A 76 -37.62 -19.50 -38.94
N SER A 77 -38.36 -18.44 -38.63
CA SER A 77 -38.04 -17.00 -38.54
C SER A 77 -38.82 -16.29 -37.42
N SER A 78 -38.43 -15.04 -37.15
CA SER A 78 -39.08 -14.06 -36.26
C SER A 78 -40.50 -13.62 -36.66
N SER A 79 -41.35 -13.32 -35.66
CA SER A 79 -42.10 -12.05 -35.56
C SER A 79 -42.62 -11.85 -34.12
N ALA A 80 -43.18 -10.67 -33.80
CA ALA A 80 -43.56 -10.27 -32.43
C ALA A 80 -45.06 -9.97 -32.30
N SER A 81 -45.60 -10.06 -31.08
CA SER A 81 -46.93 -9.53 -30.69
C SER A 81 -47.05 -9.33 -29.17
N ALA A 82 -48.10 -8.62 -28.74
CA ALA A 82 -48.21 -7.91 -27.46
C ALA A 82 -48.87 -8.75 -26.30
N PRO A 83 -48.97 -8.23 -25.06
CA PRO A 83 -49.15 -9.06 -23.85
C PRO A 83 -50.62 -9.30 -23.40
N PRO A 84 -50.85 -10.28 -22.49
CA PRO A 84 -52.16 -10.54 -21.87
C PRO A 84 -52.51 -9.57 -20.71
N PRO A 85 -53.81 -9.44 -20.35
CA PRO A 85 -54.32 -8.49 -19.36
C PRO A 85 -54.26 -8.98 -17.88
N PRO A 86 -54.42 -8.09 -16.89
CA PRO A 86 -54.27 -8.41 -15.46
C PRO A 86 -55.55 -8.96 -14.79
N PRO A 87 -55.43 -9.87 -13.80
CA PRO A 87 -56.56 -10.33 -12.97
C PRO A 87 -56.98 -9.32 -11.89
N ARG A 88 -58.26 -9.32 -11.52
CA ARG A 88 -58.85 -8.54 -10.41
C ARG A 88 -59.18 -9.44 -9.18
N PRO A 89 -59.39 -8.87 -7.98
CA PRO A 89 -59.26 -9.61 -6.72
C PRO A 89 -60.59 -10.16 -6.15
N PRO A 90 -60.53 -11.11 -5.20
CA PRO A 90 -61.64 -11.46 -4.30
C PRO A 90 -61.83 -10.41 -3.18
N ALA A 91 -62.99 -10.45 -2.52
CA ALA A 91 -63.51 -9.34 -1.70
C ALA A 91 -63.38 -9.51 -0.17
N ARG A 92 -63.68 -8.43 0.55
CA ARG A 92 -63.79 -8.35 2.03
C ARG A 92 -64.92 -9.21 2.59
N THR A 93 -64.75 -9.65 3.84
CA THR A 93 -65.81 -9.73 4.85
C THR A 93 -65.44 -8.88 6.08
N GLN A 94 -66.42 -8.53 6.93
CA GLN A 94 -66.23 -7.71 8.14
C GLN A 94 -67.08 -8.26 9.29
N SER A 95 -66.57 -8.22 10.54
CA SER A 95 -67.42 -8.28 11.74
C SER A 95 -66.77 -7.64 12.98
N ARG A 96 -67.59 -6.88 13.73
CA ARG A 96 -67.25 -5.96 14.83
C ARG A 96 -66.58 -6.56 16.09
N ALA A 97 -65.48 -5.92 16.50
CA ALA A 97 -65.22 -5.29 17.82
C ALA A 97 -65.90 -5.74 19.14
N ARG A 98 -65.11 -5.78 20.24
CA ARG A 98 -65.49 -5.29 21.59
C ARG A 98 -64.26 -4.90 22.46
N LYS A 99 -64.49 -4.33 23.64
CA LYS A 99 -63.51 -3.69 24.56
C LYS A 99 -63.04 -4.63 25.70
N GLY A 100 -61.89 -4.37 26.33
CA GLY A 100 -61.56 -4.91 27.68
C GLY A 100 -60.11 -4.69 28.16
N VAL A 101 -59.92 -4.03 29.31
CA VAL A 101 -58.65 -3.78 30.06
C VAL A 101 -59.02 -3.39 31.51
N PRO A 102 -58.26 -3.69 32.60
CA PRO A 102 -57.34 -4.80 32.90
C PRO A 102 -57.98 -5.74 33.98
N PRO A 103 -57.24 -6.52 34.80
CA PRO A 103 -56.59 -5.96 36.02
C PRO A 103 -55.25 -6.60 36.47
N THR A 104 -54.62 -5.98 37.46
CA THR A 104 -53.62 -6.54 38.41
C THR A 104 -54.24 -6.45 39.83
N PRO A 105 -53.80 -7.14 40.93
CA PRO A 105 -52.45 -7.00 41.52
C PRO A 105 -51.87 -8.19 42.35
N SER A 106 -50.58 -8.12 42.70
CA SER A 106 -49.94 -8.51 43.99
C SER A 106 -48.40 -8.59 43.81
N SER A 107 -47.45 -8.29 44.72
CA SER A 107 -47.33 -7.57 46.02
C SER A 107 -46.58 -8.37 47.11
N PHE A 108 -45.23 -8.31 47.10
CA PHE A 108 -44.31 -8.34 48.28
C PHE A 108 -44.39 -9.55 49.26
N PRO A 109 -43.61 -9.63 50.37
CA PRO A 109 -42.37 -8.93 50.85
C PRO A 109 -41.09 -9.80 50.70
N LEU A 110 -39.82 -9.34 50.69
CA LEU A 110 -38.94 -8.60 51.66
C LEU A 110 -38.26 -9.46 52.78
N GLU A 111 -37.22 -8.88 53.42
CA GLU A 111 -36.50 -9.33 54.66
C GLU A 111 -35.35 -10.38 54.51
N PHE A 112 -34.18 -10.32 55.22
CA PHE A 112 -33.48 -9.22 55.94
C PHE A 112 -32.00 -9.55 56.30
N LEU A 113 -31.25 -8.50 56.73
CA LEU A 113 -29.97 -8.41 57.51
C LEU A 113 -28.64 -8.09 56.74
N SER A 114 -27.91 -6.98 57.02
CA SER A 114 -27.03 -6.58 58.18
C SER A 114 -25.59 -7.16 58.10
N ARG A 115 -24.47 -6.59 58.61
CA ARG A 115 -24.05 -5.40 59.43
C ARG A 115 -22.48 -5.31 59.36
N GLU A 116 -21.66 -4.33 59.78
CA GLU A 116 -21.66 -2.91 60.22
C GLU A 116 -20.22 -2.30 60.00
N GLY A 117 -20.01 -0.98 60.19
CA GLY A 117 -18.66 -0.35 60.38
C GLY A 117 -18.37 0.86 59.47
N ARG A 118 -18.22 2.14 59.90
CA ARG A 118 -17.35 2.82 60.91
C ARG A 118 -15.87 3.00 60.47
N ASN A 119 -15.18 4.15 60.66
CA ASN A 119 -15.58 5.55 60.91
C ASN A 119 -14.40 6.55 60.67
N ARG A 120 -14.71 7.86 60.62
CA ARG A 120 -13.88 9.09 60.47
C ARG A 120 -12.46 9.14 61.10
N ARG A 121 -11.53 9.85 60.40
CA ARG A 121 -10.75 11.08 60.81
C ARG A 121 -9.70 11.40 59.71
N ARG A 122 -9.39 12.61 59.20
CA ARG A 122 -9.62 14.07 59.49
C ARG A 122 -8.48 14.83 60.20
N ARG A 123 -7.52 15.40 59.44
CA ARG A 123 -6.83 16.72 59.60
C ARG A 123 -5.93 16.97 58.36
N ARG A 124 -6.00 18.14 57.69
CA ARG A 124 -5.21 19.41 57.85
C ARG A 124 -3.69 19.24 57.61
N GLY A 125 -3.03 20.06 56.79
CA GLY A 125 -3.53 21.14 55.90
C GLY A 125 -2.43 22.03 55.28
N GLU A 126 -2.85 23.00 54.46
CA GLU A 126 -2.07 24.15 53.92
C GLU A 126 -0.92 23.85 52.92
N GLY A 127 -0.61 24.72 51.93
CA GLY A 127 -1.33 25.92 51.46
C GLY A 127 -0.54 26.77 50.43
N ARG A 128 -1.25 27.68 49.72
CA ARG A 128 -0.80 28.68 48.70
C ARG A 128 -0.71 28.15 47.24
N ARG A 129 -1.59 28.61 46.33
CA ARG A 129 -1.57 29.81 45.43
C ARG A 129 -0.68 29.60 44.18
N GLY A 130 -1.13 29.76 42.94
CA GLY A 130 -2.50 30.05 42.43
C GLY A 130 -2.53 30.36 40.91
N ARG A 131 -3.72 30.74 40.39
CA ARG A 131 -4.05 31.14 38.99
C ARG A 131 -4.07 30.06 37.89
N ASP A 132 -5.23 29.40 37.78
CA ASP A 132 -6.27 29.66 36.77
C ASP A 132 -5.85 30.01 35.31
N GLY A 133 -6.43 29.29 34.34
CA GLY A 133 -6.29 29.56 32.90
C GLY A 133 -6.83 28.42 32.01
N GLY A 134 -8.14 28.16 32.06
CA GLY A 134 -8.75 27.01 31.37
C GLY A 134 -8.96 27.19 29.86
N GLY A 135 -8.83 26.09 29.10
CA GLY A 135 -9.14 26.04 27.67
C GLY A 135 -9.04 24.62 27.09
N GLY A 136 -10.17 24.03 26.69
CA GLY A 136 -10.24 22.66 26.17
C GLY A 136 -9.94 22.57 24.66
N GLY A 137 -9.39 21.44 24.21
CA GLY A 137 -9.16 21.17 22.78
C GLY A 137 -8.65 19.75 22.50
N GLY A 138 -9.51 18.87 21.97
CA GLY A 138 -9.14 17.49 21.67
C GLY A 138 -8.28 17.36 20.40
N GLY A 139 -7.16 16.62 20.47
CA GLY A 139 -6.16 16.54 19.39
C GLY A 139 -5.43 15.19 19.25
N GLY A 140 -6.09 14.06 19.51
CA GLY A 140 -5.45 12.76 19.74
C GLY A 140 -5.67 11.64 18.71
N ALA A 141 -5.60 11.89 17.39
CA ALA A 141 -6.03 10.87 16.39
C ALA A 141 -5.23 10.74 15.07
N VAL A 142 -3.95 11.18 14.99
CA VAL A 142 -3.20 11.20 13.70
C VAL A 142 -2.01 10.21 13.63
N GLY A 143 -1.70 9.49 14.72
CA GLY A 143 -0.53 8.60 14.77
C GLY A 143 -0.63 7.28 14.00
N ALA A 144 -1.85 6.73 13.82
CA ALA A 144 -2.03 5.30 13.57
C ALA A 144 -2.16 4.87 12.10
N MET A 145 -2.80 5.65 11.23
CA MET A 145 -3.27 5.14 9.92
C MET A 145 -2.14 4.73 8.96
N ASN A 146 -1.02 5.46 8.91
CA ASN A 146 0.12 5.11 8.04
C ASN A 146 1.02 3.98 8.59
N ALA A 147 0.75 3.48 9.81
CA ALA A 147 1.47 2.33 10.36
C ALA A 147 0.87 0.99 9.91
N ALA A 148 -0.44 0.93 9.67
CA ALA A 148 -1.15 -0.32 9.35
C ALA A 148 -0.73 -0.90 7.99
N TYR A 149 -0.60 -0.07 6.94
CA TYR A 149 -0.28 -0.51 5.58
C TYR A 149 1.09 -1.19 5.45
N ASN A 150 2.01 -0.95 6.39
CA ASN A 150 3.36 -1.54 6.38
C ASN A 150 3.46 -2.90 7.11
N ARG A 151 2.39 -3.39 7.77
CA ARG A 151 2.40 -4.72 8.42
C ARG A 151 1.98 -5.88 7.52
N LEU A 152 1.22 -5.63 6.44
CA LEU A 152 0.72 -6.69 5.55
C LEU A 152 1.64 -6.99 4.34
N LEU A 153 2.58 -6.11 4.02
CA LEU A 153 3.49 -6.25 2.86
C LEU A 153 4.81 -6.99 3.16
N SER A 154 4.87 -7.81 4.21
CA SER A 154 6.12 -8.47 4.65
C SER A 154 6.15 -10.00 4.52
N ASN A 155 5.02 -10.69 4.32
CA ASN A 155 4.98 -12.13 4.11
C ASN A 155 4.63 -12.45 2.65
N GLY A 156 5.64 -12.83 1.87
CA GLY A 156 5.52 -13.06 0.43
C GLY A 156 6.79 -13.66 -0.18
N GLY A 157 7.38 -14.65 0.48
CA GLY A 157 8.60 -15.32 0.02
C GLY A 157 8.83 -16.66 0.70
N SER A 158 8.60 -17.74 -0.04
CA SER A 158 9.27 -19.03 0.16
C SER A 158 10.69 -18.98 -0.43
N GLY A 159 11.66 -19.78 0.01
CA GLY A 159 11.65 -20.69 1.16
C GLY A 159 12.86 -21.63 1.10
N SER A 160 13.68 -21.66 2.15
CA SER A 160 14.84 -22.55 2.29
C SER A 160 15.18 -22.73 3.78
N ALA A 161 15.59 -23.93 4.19
CA ALA A 161 15.65 -24.31 5.60
C ALA A 161 16.91 -23.84 6.36
N THR A 162 16.74 -23.67 7.68
CA THR A 162 17.82 -23.65 8.70
C THR A 162 17.34 -24.40 9.96
N PRO A 163 18.25 -25.00 10.75
CA PRO A 163 17.89 -25.99 11.78
C PRO A 163 17.42 -25.38 13.11
N SER A 164 16.78 -26.21 13.94
CA SER A 164 16.26 -25.87 15.28
C SER A 164 17.35 -25.72 16.34
N PRO A 165 17.18 -24.83 17.35
CA PRO A 165 18.05 -24.77 18.53
C PRO A 165 17.69 -25.86 19.57
N PRO A 166 18.64 -26.21 20.48
CA PRO A 166 18.42 -27.19 21.55
C PRO A 166 17.60 -26.64 22.73
N ALA A 167 17.09 -27.54 23.58
CA ALA A 167 16.25 -27.22 24.74
C ALA A 167 17.00 -27.21 26.08
N SER A 168 16.51 -26.44 27.06
CA SER A 168 17.03 -26.40 28.43
C SER A 168 16.33 -27.43 29.34
N PRO A 169 17.05 -28.17 30.20
CA PRO A 169 16.47 -29.18 31.10
C PRO A 169 15.95 -28.59 32.43
N VAL A 170 15.10 -29.34 33.14
CA VAL A 170 14.46 -28.92 34.40
C VAL A 170 14.32 -30.08 35.40
N ARG A 171 14.77 -29.88 36.66
CA ARG A 171 14.49 -30.70 37.88
C ARG A 171 15.10 -32.12 37.90
N SER A 172 15.36 -32.80 39.05
CA SER A 172 15.18 -32.59 40.52
C SER A 172 16.22 -33.50 41.27
N PRO A 173 16.23 -33.81 42.60
CA PRO A 173 15.28 -33.54 43.71
C PRO A 173 15.92 -33.07 45.05
N ARG A 174 15.20 -33.27 46.17
CA ARG A 174 15.48 -32.77 47.54
C ARG A 174 16.02 -33.87 48.47
N LEU A 175 16.67 -33.46 49.57
CA LEU A 175 16.59 -34.16 50.88
C LEU A 175 16.42 -33.15 52.04
N ARG A 176 15.99 -33.63 53.23
CA ARG A 176 15.47 -32.80 54.34
C ARG A 176 15.46 -33.57 55.68
N HIS A 177 16.17 -33.09 56.71
CA HIS A 177 15.95 -33.29 58.17
C HIS A 177 16.86 -32.28 58.92
N GLY A 178 16.73 -31.95 60.21
CA GLY A 178 15.77 -32.29 61.28
C GLY A 178 15.89 -31.24 62.42
N ARG A 179 15.01 -31.23 63.45
CA ARG A 179 14.92 -30.10 64.43
C ARG A 179 14.42 -30.49 65.84
N SER A 180 15.25 -30.28 66.86
CA SER A 180 14.93 -30.20 68.31
C SER A 180 16.17 -29.62 69.04
N GLY A 181 16.15 -29.13 70.28
CA GLY A 181 15.08 -28.91 71.27
C GLY A 181 15.54 -27.86 72.33
N LYS A 182 14.71 -27.50 73.33
CA LYS A 182 15.04 -26.46 74.34
C LYS A 182 15.54 -27.05 75.67
N GLY A 183 16.38 -26.30 76.39
CA GLY A 183 16.81 -26.53 77.78
C GLY A 183 17.14 -25.19 78.49
N TRP A 184 17.22 -25.16 79.83
CA TRP A 184 17.25 -23.91 80.61
C TRP A 184 17.95 -24.08 81.98
N ARG A 185 18.35 -22.97 82.63
CA ARG A 185 19.14 -22.85 83.90
C ARG A 185 20.64 -23.21 83.74
N GLY A 186 21.59 -22.64 84.52
CA GLY A 186 21.51 -21.47 85.43
C GLY A 186 22.74 -21.29 86.34
N ALA A 187 23.06 -20.01 86.67
CA ALA A 187 23.91 -19.49 87.78
C ALA A 187 25.44 -19.79 87.88
N GLN A 188 26.21 -18.70 88.12
CA GLN A 188 27.47 -18.53 88.90
C GLN A 188 28.69 -19.45 88.59
N GLN A 189 29.93 -18.96 88.45
CA GLN A 189 30.66 -18.12 89.42
C GLN A 189 31.70 -17.15 88.80
N HIS A 190 31.92 -16.03 89.49
CA HIS A 190 33.12 -15.17 89.51
C HIS A 190 33.90 -15.48 90.82
N PRO A 191 35.13 -14.97 91.13
CA PRO A 191 35.74 -13.69 90.68
C PRO A 191 37.29 -13.63 90.49
N TRP A 192 37.78 -12.44 90.09
CA TRP A 192 39.17 -11.90 90.13
C TRP A 192 40.29 -12.67 89.37
N GLY A 193 41.35 -12.04 88.82
CA GLY A 193 41.60 -10.61 88.59
C GLY A 193 43.05 -10.19 88.92
N GLN A 194 43.86 -9.79 87.92
CA GLN A 194 45.17 -9.15 88.16
C GLN A 194 45.68 -8.26 87.00
N VAL A 195 46.79 -7.55 87.24
CA VAL A 195 47.16 -6.29 86.58
C VAL A 195 48.18 -6.46 85.44
N ARG A 196 48.03 -5.67 84.37
CA ARG A 196 48.97 -5.63 83.22
C ARG A 196 50.21 -4.77 83.49
N THR A 197 51.39 -5.33 83.23
CA THR A 197 52.71 -4.75 83.54
C THR A 197 53.20 -3.74 82.49
N LEU A 198 54.23 -2.97 82.86
CA LEU A 198 54.76 -1.84 82.08
C LEU A 198 55.10 -2.14 80.59
N PRO A 199 55.70 -3.31 80.22
CA PRO A 199 56.00 -3.61 78.81
C PRO A 199 54.76 -3.64 77.92
N GLN A 200 53.60 -4.05 78.46
CA GLN A 200 52.35 -4.14 77.70
C GLN A 200 51.76 -2.76 77.37
N ARG A 201 52.12 -1.71 78.12
CA ARG A 201 51.76 -0.32 77.79
C ARG A 201 52.59 0.23 76.63
N ILE A 202 53.90 -0.07 76.60
CA ILE A 202 54.80 0.31 75.50
C ILE A 202 54.42 -0.41 74.21
N ALA A 203 54.10 -1.71 74.28
CA ALA A 203 53.62 -2.48 73.12
C ALA A 203 52.34 -1.87 72.50
N TRP A 204 51.38 -1.41 73.32
CA TRP A 204 50.17 -0.75 72.83
C TRP A 204 50.42 0.65 72.24
N ALA A 205 51.39 1.40 72.78
CA ALA A 205 51.81 2.69 72.20
C ALA A 205 52.46 2.51 70.82
N LEU A 206 53.33 1.52 70.65
CA LEU A 206 53.95 1.19 69.36
C LEU A 206 52.92 0.67 68.35
N LEU A 207 52.00 -0.21 68.77
CA LEU A 207 50.95 -0.74 67.89
C LEU A 207 50.02 0.37 67.37
N SER A 208 49.65 1.33 68.22
CA SER A 208 48.81 2.47 67.82
C SER A 208 49.55 3.52 66.98
N LEU A 209 50.88 3.66 67.13
CA LEU A 209 51.72 4.44 66.20
C LEU A 209 51.83 3.78 64.82
N LEU A 210 51.97 2.44 64.76
CA LEU A 210 52.01 1.69 63.50
C LEU A 210 50.66 1.78 62.75
N LEU A 211 49.55 1.57 63.45
CA LEU A 211 48.18 1.73 62.90
C LEU A 211 47.95 3.15 62.35
N ARG A 212 48.51 4.20 62.98
CA ARG A 212 48.41 5.59 62.49
C ARG A 212 49.08 5.83 61.13
N ARG A 213 50.05 5.00 60.71
CA ARG A 213 50.66 5.11 59.35
C ARG A 213 49.88 4.34 58.27
N GLN A 214 48.97 3.43 58.62
CA GLN A 214 48.24 2.62 57.64
C GLN A 214 47.11 3.36 56.90
N ALA A 215 46.77 4.59 57.29
CA ALA A 215 45.87 5.45 56.49
C ALA A 215 46.39 5.64 55.05
N ILE A 216 47.71 5.72 54.86
CA ILE A 216 48.34 5.83 53.54
C ILE A 216 48.02 4.61 52.65
N PHE A 217 47.93 3.41 53.22
CA PHE A 217 47.57 2.19 52.50
C PHE A 217 46.06 2.07 52.20
N LEU A 218 45.19 2.84 52.85
CA LEU A 218 43.78 2.98 52.46
C LEU A 218 43.60 4.04 51.36
N PHE A 219 44.39 5.11 51.38
CA PHE A 219 44.35 6.13 50.33
C PHE A 219 45.08 5.71 49.05
N ALA A 220 46.16 4.92 49.10
CA ALA A 220 46.91 4.53 47.91
C ALA A 220 46.05 3.78 46.85
N PRO A 221 45.18 2.81 47.20
CA PRO A 221 44.24 2.22 46.23
C PRO A 221 43.23 3.22 45.68
N LEU A 222 42.73 4.15 46.51
CA LEU A 222 41.76 5.17 46.08
C LEU A 222 42.40 6.22 45.16
N ILE A 223 43.65 6.61 45.43
CA ILE A 223 44.46 7.50 44.58
C ILE A 223 44.84 6.78 43.28
N TYR A 224 45.18 5.48 43.33
CA TYR A 224 45.43 4.68 42.14
C TYR A 224 44.18 4.54 41.27
N ILE A 225 43.01 4.24 41.86
CA ILE A 225 41.73 4.17 41.14
C ILE A 225 41.33 5.54 40.59
N SER A 226 41.48 6.61 41.36
CA SER A 226 41.24 7.99 40.90
C SER A 226 42.17 8.38 39.75
N GLY A 227 43.46 8.06 39.87
CA GLY A 227 44.47 8.28 38.83
C GLY A 227 44.22 7.43 37.58
N MET A 228 43.75 6.20 37.72
CA MET A 228 43.33 5.35 36.60
C MET A 228 42.03 5.82 35.94
N LEU A 229 41.07 6.34 36.70
CA LEU A 229 39.85 6.95 36.16
C LEU A 229 40.13 8.28 35.45
N LEU A 230 41.07 9.09 35.97
CA LEU A 230 41.59 10.28 35.29
C LEU A 230 42.38 9.90 34.03
N TYR A 231 43.24 8.88 34.09
CA TYR A 231 44.01 8.38 32.95
C TYR A 231 43.10 7.82 31.85
N MET A 232 42.07 7.03 32.21
CA MET A 232 41.03 6.58 31.28
C MET A 232 40.06 7.69 30.85
N GLY A 233 40.13 8.88 31.47
CA GLY A 233 39.40 10.08 31.10
C GLY A 233 40.20 11.09 30.27
N THR A 234 41.54 11.01 30.28
CA THR A 234 42.44 11.84 29.47
C THR A 234 43.03 11.09 28.27
N VAL A 235 43.15 9.77 28.34
CA VAL A 235 43.37 8.91 27.16
C VAL A 235 42.05 8.77 26.42
N SER A 236 41.79 9.70 25.50
CA SER A 236 40.75 9.55 24.47
C SER A 236 40.96 8.24 23.71
N LEU A 237 40.03 7.29 23.88
CA LEU A 237 39.95 6.06 23.06
C LEU A 237 39.45 6.33 21.62
N ASP A 238 39.60 7.57 21.13
CA ASP A 238 39.43 7.96 19.73
C ASP A 238 40.56 7.43 18.82
N VAL A 239 41.63 6.88 19.42
CA VAL A 239 42.69 6.12 18.72
C VAL A 239 42.53 4.59 18.91
N VAL A 240 41.29 4.11 19.05
CA VAL A 240 40.96 2.85 18.39
C VAL A 240 41.23 3.07 16.90
N PRO A 241 42.03 2.23 16.20
CA PRO A 241 42.19 2.37 14.76
C PRO A 241 40.81 2.35 14.13
N GLN A 242 40.45 3.40 13.39
CA GLN A 242 39.25 3.36 12.57
C GLN A 242 39.47 2.26 11.53
N ILE A 243 38.99 1.06 11.85
CA ILE A 243 38.51 0.12 10.84
C ILE A 243 37.47 0.94 10.09
N ILE A 244 37.85 1.47 8.93
CA ILE A 244 36.97 2.23 8.05
C ILE A 244 35.94 1.22 7.56
N ALA A 245 34.89 1.06 8.37
CA ALA A 245 33.92 -0.02 8.28
C ALA A 245 33.14 0.20 7.00
N ARG A 246 33.63 -0.42 5.92
CA ARG A 246 33.15 -0.21 4.55
C ARG A 246 31.62 -0.33 4.59
N PRO A 247 30.89 0.74 4.22
CA PRO A 247 29.46 0.78 4.43
C PRO A 247 28.83 -0.43 3.71
N PRO A 248 27.94 -1.20 4.36
CA PRO A 248 27.43 -2.45 3.81
C PRO A 248 26.91 -2.27 2.37
N PRO A 249 27.16 -3.21 1.44
CA PRO A 249 26.71 -3.06 0.05
C PRO A 249 25.20 -2.79 -0.04
N GLY A 250 24.83 -1.78 -0.83
CA GLY A 250 23.46 -1.29 -0.98
C GLY A 250 23.01 -0.32 0.11
N SER A 251 23.91 0.12 0.99
CA SER A 251 23.59 1.08 2.05
C SER A 251 23.86 2.54 1.66
N VAL A 252 24.71 2.80 0.65
CA VAL A 252 25.00 4.15 0.17
C VAL A 252 24.28 4.42 -1.16
N TYR A 253 23.98 5.69 -1.43
CA TYR A 253 23.51 6.16 -2.73
C TYR A 253 24.73 6.56 -3.59
N ARG A 254 25.08 5.73 -4.58
CA ARG A 254 26.17 5.97 -5.54
C ARG A 254 25.71 6.04 -7.00
N SER A 255 24.40 6.18 -7.19
CA SER A 255 23.75 6.19 -8.50
C SER A 255 24.31 7.27 -9.45
N PRO A 256 24.69 8.49 -9.00
CA PRO A 256 25.40 9.46 -9.83
C PRO A 256 26.75 8.96 -10.34
N GLN A 257 27.61 8.46 -9.45
CA GLN A 257 28.94 7.95 -9.82
C GLN A 257 28.84 6.73 -10.76
N LEU A 258 27.77 5.93 -10.64
CA LEU A 258 27.50 4.83 -11.55
C LEU A 258 27.02 5.30 -12.94
N TYR A 259 26.21 6.36 -13.00
CA TYR A 259 25.77 6.97 -14.26
C TYR A 259 26.93 7.61 -15.03
N GLU A 260 27.74 8.43 -14.34
CA GLU A 260 28.94 9.05 -14.93
C GLU A 260 29.88 7.99 -15.53
N ARG A 261 30.02 6.82 -14.88
CA ARG A 261 30.80 5.69 -15.41
C ARG A 261 30.14 5.00 -16.60
N LEU A 262 28.83 4.75 -16.56
CA LEU A 262 28.16 3.82 -17.50
C LEU A 262 27.38 4.50 -18.63
N HIS A 263 27.22 5.82 -18.66
CA HIS A 263 26.42 6.48 -19.71
C HIS A 263 26.95 6.15 -21.12
N ARG A 264 28.27 6.20 -21.34
CA ARG A 264 28.88 5.88 -22.65
C ARG A 264 28.62 4.45 -23.09
N ASP A 265 28.83 3.47 -22.19
CA ASP A 265 28.52 2.06 -22.46
C ASP A 265 27.04 1.90 -22.86
N MET A 266 26.14 2.54 -22.10
CA MET A 266 24.68 2.49 -22.25
C MET A 266 24.18 3.15 -23.54
N ASP A 267 24.80 4.26 -23.95
CA ASP A 267 24.43 5.01 -25.15
C ASP A 267 25.03 4.41 -26.43
N SER A 268 26.10 3.62 -26.31
CA SER A 268 26.66 2.79 -27.40
C SER A 268 25.93 1.45 -27.62
N ASP A 269 25.00 1.07 -26.74
CA ASP A 269 24.44 -0.28 -26.69
C ASP A 269 23.20 -0.49 -27.58
N ASN A 270 23.47 -0.63 -28.88
CA ASN A 270 22.49 -0.94 -29.93
C ASN A 270 21.84 -2.34 -29.81
N SER A 271 22.07 -3.11 -28.73
CA SER A 271 21.30 -4.35 -28.47
C SER A 271 19.88 -4.09 -27.92
N SER A 272 19.41 -2.84 -28.02
CA SER A 272 18.05 -2.38 -27.75
C SER A 272 17.00 -3.03 -28.64
N ASP A 273 17.25 -3.18 -29.94
CA ASP A 273 16.15 -3.24 -30.92
C ASP A 273 15.37 -4.55 -30.85
N HIS A 274 16.08 -5.67 -30.78
CA HIS A 274 15.48 -6.98 -30.50
C HIS A 274 14.89 -7.05 -29.07
N ALA A 275 15.37 -6.25 -28.12
CA ALA A 275 14.81 -6.17 -26.78
C ALA A 275 13.51 -5.34 -26.74
N LEU A 276 13.40 -4.25 -27.51
CA LEU A 276 12.21 -3.41 -27.71
C LEU A 276 11.09 -4.17 -28.40
N ALA A 277 11.41 -4.90 -29.48
CA ALA A 277 10.48 -5.83 -30.12
C ALA A 277 9.92 -6.88 -29.12
N THR A 278 10.64 -7.19 -28.05
CA THR A 278 10.19 -8.10 -26.97
C THR A 278 9.47 -7.36 -25.83
N ILE A 279 9.74 -6.06 -25.62
CA ILE A 279 9.04 -5.19 -24.67
C ILE A 279 7.59 -5.01 -25.09
N TRP A 280 7.32 -4.71 -26.37
CA TRP A 280 5.97 -4.38 -26.83
C TRP A 280 5.07 -5.60 -27.08
N ARG A 281 5.61 -6.71 -27.62
CA ARG A 281 4.86 -7.97 -27.82
C ARG A 281 4.16 -8.39 -26.54
N HIS A 282 2.85 -8.63 -26.61
CA HIS A 282 2.09 -9.22 -25.50
C HIS A 282 2.29 -10.74 -25.49
N PRO A 283 3.00 -11.33 -24.50
CA PRO A 283 3.35 -12.76 -24.52
C PRO A 283 2.22 -13.64 -23.95
N TYR A 284 1.20 -13.05 -23.33
CA TYR A 284 0.18 -13.77 -22.59
C TYR A 284 -0.87 -14.38 -23.52
N LYS A 285 -0.65 -15.63 -23.93
CA LYS A 285 -1.65 -16.50 -24.60
C LYS A 285 -2.38 -17.42 -23.60
N GLY A 286 -2.49 -17.00 -22.34
CA GLY A 286 -3.15 -17.80 -21.29
C GLY A 286 -4.67 -17.63 -21.36
N GLY A 287 -5.39 -18.74 -21.62
CA GLY A 287 -6.83 -18.76 -21.95
C GLY A 287 -7.66 -17.68 -21.26
N GLU A 288 -8.20 -16.80 -22.09
CA GLU A 288 -8.60 -15.42 -21.81
C GLU A 288 -9.45 -15.26 -20.54
N TRP A 289 -9.07 -14.34 -19.66
CA TRP A 289 -9.98 -13.86 -18.62
C TRP A 289 -10.81 -12.71 -19.20
N LYS A 290 -12.13 -12.88 -19.31
CA LYS A 290 -13.05 -11.79 -19.61
C LYS A 290 -13.60 -11.18 -18.33
N ALA A 291 -13.88 -9.87 -18.38
CA ALA A 291 -14.71 -9.22 -17.38
C ALA A 291 -16.02 -10.00 -17.23
N CYS A 292 -16.34 -10.43 -16.01
CA CYS A 292 -17.65 -10.97 -15.69
C CYS A 292 -18.01 -10.53 -14.27
N ILE A 293 -19.13 -9.83 -14.15
CA ILE A 293 -19.69 -9.43 -12.88
C ILE A 293 -21.19 -9.65 -13.00
N ASN A 294 -21.67 -10.74 -12.40
CA ASN A 294 -23.08 -11.09 -12.46
C ASN A 294 -23.88 -10.00 -11.72
N ARG A 295 -24.61 -9.17 -12.48
CA ARG A 295 -25.58 -8.22 -11.94
C ARG A 295 -26.80 -8.99 -11.44
N SER A 296 -27.49 -8.44 -10.45
CA SER A 296 -28.79 -9.00 -10.04
C SER A 296 -29.82 -8.85 -11.16
N SER A 297 -30.58 -9.91 -11.44
CA SER A 297 -31.79 -9.85 -12.26
C SER A 297 -33.06 -9.68 -11.41
N GLU A 298 -32.94 -9.77 -10.08
CA GLU A 298 -34.06 -9.69 -9.14
C GLU A 298 -34.25 -8.25 -8.63
N GLY A 299 -35.52 -7.87 -8.41
CA GLY A 299 -35.87 -6.56 -7.85
C GLY A 299 -35.47 -6.44 -6.38
N LEU A 300 -34.84 -5.31 -6.02
CA LEU A 300 -34.34 -5.08 -4.67
C LEU A 300 -35.49 -4.94 -3.64
N ALA A 301 -35.65 -5.94 -2.78
CA ALA A 301 -36.58 -5.92 -1.63
C ALA A 301 -36.37 -4.71 -0.71
N ASP A 302 -37.39 -4.33 0.07
CA ASP A 302 -37.45 -3.07 0.83
C ASP A 302 -36.20 -2.74 1.66
N SER A 303 -35.89 -1.44 1.77
CA SER A 303 -34.64 -0.98 2.37
C SER A 303 -34.67 -0.99 3.90
N ASN A 304 -33.65 -1.61 4.52
CA ASN A 304 -33.49 -1.59 5.97
C ASN A 304 -33.29 -0.15 6.51
N GLY A 305 -32.62 0.70 5.74
CA GLY A 305 -32.41 2.11 6.08
C GLY A 305 -31.41 2.77 5.14
N TYR A 306 -30.96 3.98 5.49
CA TYR A 306 -30.03 4.79 4.73
C TYR A 306 -28.66 4.84 5.42
N ILE A 307 -27.60 4.57 4.65
CA ILE A 307 -26.21 4.65 5.12
C ILE A 307 -25.53 5.84 4.46
N TYR A 308 -25.12 6.83 5.25
CA TYR A 308 -24.31 7.96 4.81
C TYR A 308 -22.83 7.74 5.22
N VAL A 309 -21.93 7.83 4.24
CA VAL A 309 -20.51 7.50 4.38
C VAL A 309 -19.63 8.72 4.10
N GLU A 310 -18.63 8.92 4.95
CA GLU A 310 -17.57 9.90 4.71
C GLU A 310 -16.27 9.19 4.28
N ALA A 311 -15.92 9.39 3.01
CA ALA A 311 -14.72 8.86 2.37
C ALA A 311 -13.57 9.87 2.52
N ASN A 312 -12.47 9.42 3.12
CA ASN A 312 -11.38 10.28 3.56
C ASN A 312 -10.06 9.90 2.90
N GLY A 313 -9.22 10.91 2.64
CA GLY A 313 -7.92 10.76 1.99
C GLY A 313 -7.93 11.21 0.52
N GLY A 314 -6.89 10.85 -0.23
CA GLY A 314 -6.78 11.18 -1.65
C GLY A 314 -7.54 10.19 -2.54
N LEU A 315 -7.68 10.51 -3.83
CA LEU A 315 -8.46 9.77 -4.85
C LEU A 315 -8.58 8.24 -4.62
N ASN A 316 -7.45 7.53 -4.58
CA ASN A 316 -7.45 6.06 -4.48
C ASN A 316 -7.77 5.53 -3.08
N GLN A 317 -7.73 6.36 -2.02
CA GLN A 317 -8.26 6.04 -0.68
C GLN A 317 -9.78 6.27 -0.62
N GLN A 318 -10.27 7.29 -1.32
CA GLN A 318 -11.70 7.52 -1.53
C GLN A 318 -12.31 6.36 -2.33
N ARG A 319 -11.65 5.91 -3.42
CA ARG A 319 -12.04 4.73 -4.22
C ARG A 319 -12.26 3.48 -3.37
N THR A 320 -11.29 3.09 -2.52
CA THR A 320 -11.47 1.98 -1.55
C THR A 320 -12.68 2.16 -0.64
N SER A 321 -12.92 3.40 -0.19
CA SER A 321 -14.00 3.73 0.75
C SER A 321 -15.37 3.62 0.07
N ILE A 322 -15.50 4.09 -1.18
CA ILE A 322 -16.72 3.97 -1.98
C ILE A 322 -17.03 2.50 -2.30
N CYS A 323 -16.07 1.73 -2.82
CA CYS A 323 -16.29 0.33 -3.17
C CYS A 323 -16.68 -0.53 -1.95
N ASN A 324 -16.08 -0.25 -0.79
CA ASN A 324 -16.50 -0.87 0.48
C ASN A 324 -17.89 -0.39 0.96
N ALA A 325 -18.29 0.85 0.66
CA ALA A 325 -19.60 1.38 1.05
C ALA A 325 -20.73 0.75 0.25
N VAL A 326 -20.54 0.59 -1.08
CA VAL A 326 -21.46 -0.17 -1.95
C VAL A 326 -21.60 -1.61 -1.46
N ALA A 327 -20.46 -2.28 -1.18
CA ALA A 327 -20.46 -3.67 -0.71
C ALA A 327 -21.14 -3.86 0.65
N VAL A 328 -20.96 -2.93 1.60
CA VAL A 328 -21.69 -2.93 2.88
C VAL A 328 -23.17 -2.63 2.71
N ALA A 329 -23.53 -1.66 1.86
CA ALA A 329 -24.93 -1.28 1.64
C ALA A 329 -25.74 -2.42 1.00
N GLY A 330 -25.20 -3.08 -0.03
CA GLY A 330 -25.84 -4.26 -0.63
C GLY A 330 -25.96 -5.42 0.35
N TYR A 331 -24.88 -5.76 1.07
CA TYR A 331 -24.90 -6.84 2.07
C TYR A 331 -25.89 -6.59 3.24
N LEU A 332 -26.18 -5.32 3.55
CA LEU A 332 -27.18 -4.94 4.56
C LEU A 332 -28.58 -4.63 3.98
N ASN A 333 -28.80 -4.85 2.68
CA ASN A 333 -30.01 -4.43 1.95
C ASN A 333 -30.44 -2.98 2.29
N ALA A 334 -29.47 -2.07 2.18
CA ALA A 334 -29.59 -0.68 2.61
C ALA A 334 -29.43 0.30 1.43
N THR A 335 -30.02 1.47 1.55
CA THR A 335 -29.86 2.56 0.59
C THR A 335 -28.55 3.31 0.89
N LEU A 336 -27.60 3.29 -0.05
CA LEU A 336 -26.38 4.08 0.04
C LEU A 336 -26.68 5.53 -0.36
N VAL A 337 -26.32 6.48 0.51
CA VAL A 337 -26.23 7.89 0.10
C VAL A 337 -24.87 8.11 -0.58
N ILE A 338 -24.82 8.82 -1.70
CA ILE A 338 -23.59 9.14 -2.44
C ILE A 338 -22.47 9.58 -1.45
N PRO A 339 -21.33 8.86 -1.38
CA PRO A 339 -20.32 9.10 -0.35
C PRO A 339 -19.74 10.51 -0.40
N ASN A 340 -19.78 11.21 0.73
CA ASN A 340 -19.24 12.56 0.85
C ASN A 340 -17.71 12.54 1.05
N PHE A 341 -17.00 13.46 0.43
CA PHE A 341 -15.53 13.51 0.45
C PHE A 341 -15.05 14.52 1.50
N HIS A 342 -14.48 14.02 2.60
CA HIS A 342 -14.00 14.89 3.67
C HIS A 342 -12.62 15.47 3.35
N PHE A 343 -12.44 16.77 3.61
CA PHE A 343 -11.14 17.45 3.50
C PHE A 343 -10.04 16.73 4.29
N HIS A 344 -8.84 16.68 3.72
CA HIS A 344 -7.68 16.09 4.36
C HIS A 344 -6.41 16.92 4.08
N SER A 345 -5.84 17.49 5.15
CA SER A 345 -4.75 18.49 5.08
C SER A 345 -3.54 18.09 4.25
N VAL A 346 -3.15 16.81 4.29
CA VAL A 346 -2.01 16.27 3.51
C VAL A 346 -2.25 16.37 2.00
N TRP A 347 -3.48 16.18 1.54
CA TRP A 347 -3.79 16.07 0.11
C TRP A 347 -4.06 17.43 -0.55
N LYS A 348 -4.09 18.53 0.20
CA LYS A 348 -4.13 19.92 -0.30
C LYS A 348 -5.13 20.17 -1.46
N ASP A 349 -6.37 19.71 -1.32
CA ASP A 349 -7.52 20.27 -2.06
C ASP A 349 -7.83 21.64 -1.37
N PRO A 350 -7.43 22.78 -1.96
CA PRO A 350 -7.03 23.95 -1.19
C PRO A 350 -8.21 24.77 -0.69
N ARG A 351 -8.41 24.72 0.63
CA ARG A 351 -9.28 25.63 1.39
C ARG A 351 -8.70 27.05 1.46
N LEU A 352 -8.55 27.73 0.33
CA LEU A 352 -8.02 29.10 0.26
C LEU A 352 -8.55 29.87 -0.96
N SER A 353 -9.56 30.73 -0.73
CA SER A 353 -10.00 31.77 -1.65
C SER A 353 -8.96 32.92 -1.68
N ILE A 354 -7.85 32.71 -2.39
CA ILE A 354 -6.78 33.72 -2.54
C ILE A 354 -7.32 35.04 -3.12
N LEU A 355 -8.43 34.99 -3.87
CA LEU A 355 -9.10 36.16 -4.46
C LEU A 355 -9.82 37.09 -3.45
N GLU A 356 -10.22 36.63 -2.27
CA GLU A 356 -10.93 37.49 -1.29
C GLU A 356 -9.98 38.42 -0.50
N MET A 357 -8.69 38.06 -0.41
CA MET A 357 -7.71 38.80 0.37
C MET A 357 -7.12 40.03 -0.38
N SER A 358 -7.33 40.13 -1.70
CA SER A 358 -6.93 41.28 -2.51
C SER A 358 -8.03 42.36 -2.58
N TYR A 359 -9.29 41.96 -2.74
CA TYR A 359 -10.41 42.90 -2.90
C TYR A 359 -10.78 43.64 -1.59
N SER A 360 -10.76 42.93 -0.46
CA SER A 360 -11.10 43.48 0.86
C SER A 360 -10.11 44.53 1.38
N LYS A 361 -9.00 44.77 0.67
CA LYS A 361 -7.96 45.74 1.06
C LYS A 361 -8.04 47.08 0.30
N ILE A 362 -8.99 47.23 -0.62
CA ILE A 362 -9.08 48.37 -1.55
C ILE A 362 -10.29 49.30 -1.25
N LYS A 363 -11.28 48.87 -0.46
CA LYS A 363 -12.38 49.74 0.00
C LYS A 363 -12.67 49.56 1.49
N GLY A 364 -12.29 50.57 2.29
CA GLY A 364 -12.66 50.68 3.70
C GLY A 364 -14.10 51.17 3.86
N ILE A 365 -15.08 50.26 3.77
CA ILE A 365 -16.50 50.53 4.02
C ILE A 365 -17.06 49.42 4.94
N HIS A 366 -18.07 49.74 5.73
CA HIS A 366 -18.52 48.99 6.91
C HIS A 366 -19.00 47.54 6.68
N ASN A 367 -18.88 46.75 7.75
CA ASN A 367 -19.54 45.47 8.05
C ASN A 367 -19.31 44.30 7.06
N PRO A 368 -18.45 43.32 7.39
CA PRO A 368 -18.35 42.10 6.59
C PRO A 368 -19.65 41.28 6.70
N PRO A 369 -20.24 40.81 5.58
CA PRO A 369 -21.47 40.04 5.61
C PRO A 369 -21.26 38.68 6.29
N SER A 370 -22.18 38.31 7.18
CA SER A 370 -22.21 37.06 7.94
C SER A 370 -22.59 35.84 7.08
N LYS A 371 -21.81 35.57 6.03
CA LYS A 371 -22.00 34.44 5.12
C LYS A 371 -20.90 33.39 5.36
N GLY A 372 -21.32 32.18 5.74
CA GLY A 372 -20.41 31.11 6.15
C GLY A 372 -19.42 30.72 5.05
N LYS A 373 -18.14 30.56 5.42
CA LYS A 373 -17.02 30.21 4.53
C LYS A 373 -17.25 28.86 3.84
N LYS A 374 -17.88 28.87 2.67
CA LYS A 374 -18.14 27.66 1.84
C LYS A 374 -16.82 27.00 1.46
N THR A 375 -16.54 25.88 2.09
CA THR A 375 -15.36 25.06 1.80
C THR A 375 -15.59 24.27 0.52
N MET A 376 -15.10 24.79 -0.60
CA MET A 376 -15.05 24.01 -1.84
C MET A 376 -13.96 22.95 -1.71
N HIS A 377 -14.42 21.70 -1.68
CA HIS A 377 -13.65 20.50 -1.88
C HIS A 377 -14.30 19.72 -3.01
N SER A 378 -13.53 18.89 -3.71
CA SER A 378 -14.08 18.05 -4.77
C SER A 378 -15.24 17.19 -4.25
N LYS A 379 -16.42 17.31 -4.85
CA LYS A 379 -17.59 16.45 -4.59
C LYS A 379 -17.47 15.12 -5.34
N PHE A 380 -18.43 14.21 -5.13
CA PHE A 380 -18.52 12.95 -5.89
C PHE A 380 -18.55 13.21 -7.40
N LYS A 381 -19.58 13.93 -7.89
CA LYS A 381 -19.71 14.31 -9.31
C LYS A 381 -18.57 15.15 -9.91
N ASP A 382 -17.70 15.72 -9.08
CA ASP A 382 -16.54 16.48 -9.57
C ASP A 382 -15.42 15.55 -10.05
N ILE A 383 -15.36 14.32 -9.52
CA ILE A 383 -14.31 13.33 -9.77
C ILE A 383 -14.86 12.13 -10.56
N TYR A 384 -16.06 11.67 -10.22
CA TYR A 384 -16.71 10.50 -10.80
C TYR A 384 -18.00 10.89 -11.51
N ASP A 385 -18.46 10.07 -12.44
CA ASP A 385 -19.80 10.20 -13.01
C ASP A 385 -20.83 9.72 -11.96
N GLU A 386 -21.68 10.63 -11.48
CA GLU A 386 -22.68 10.34 -10.43
C GLU A 386 -23.90 9.60 -11.00
N GLU A 387 -24.27 9.88 -12.25
CA GLU A 387 -25.44 9.27 -12.91
C GLU A 387 -25.12 7.84 -13.36
N HIS A 388 -24.00 7.65 -14.06
CA HIS A 388 -23.51 6.32 -14.45
C HIS A 388 -23.26 5.43 -13.22
N PHE A 389 -22.76 5.98 -12.11
CA PHE A 389 -22.56 5.25 -10.87
C PHE A 389 -23.88 4.77 -10.23
N MET A 390 -24.92 5.62 -10.22
CA MET A 390 -26.24 5.23 -9.74
C MET A 390 -26.91 4.19 -10.67
N ASP A 391 -26.87 4.42 -11.99
CA ASP A 391 -27.52 3.53 -12.96
C ASP A 391 -26.88 2.14 -13.00
N THR A 392 -25.55 2.06 -12.97
CA THR A 392 -24.81 0.79 -12.96
C THR A 392 -25.10 -0.06 -11.72
N LEU A 393 -25.47 0.57 -10.59
CA LEU A 393 -25.71 -0.11 -9.32
C LEU A 393 -27.20 -0.40 -9.05
N LYS A 394 -28.15 0.18 -9.81
CA LYS A 394 -29.59 0.16 -9.49
C LYS A 394 -30.22 -1.22 -9.27
N SER A 395 -29.67 -2.27 -9.90
CA SER A 395 -30.09 -3.67 -9.74
C SER A 395 -29.55 -4.34 -8.47
N ASP A 396 -28.43 -3.87 -7.95
CA ASP A 396 -27.62 -4.57 -6.94
C ASP A 396 -27.54 -3.81 -5.60
N VAL A 397 -27.60 -2.47 -5.63
CA VAL A 397 -27.63 -1.58 -4.45
C VAL A 397 -28.41 -0.31 -4.78
N ARG A 398 -29.41 0.04 -3.95
CA ARG A 398 -30.08 1.36 -4.06
C ARG A 398 -29.08 2.46 -3.71
N VAL A 399 -28.88 3.42 -4.62
CA VAL A 399 -28.04 4.61 -4.40
C VAL A 399 -28.90 5.87 -4.56
N VAL A 400 -28.69 6.87 -3.69
CA VAL A 400 -29.36 8.18 -3.76
C VAL A 400 -28.37 9.34 -3.59
N SER A 401 -28.57 10.44 -4.32
CA SER A 401 -27.70 11.62 -4.27
C SER A 401 -27.79 12.42 -2.97
N LYS A 402 -28.94 12.38 -2.27
CA LYS A 402 -29.13 12.96 -0.93
C LYS A 402 -30.00 12.08 -0.03
N VAL A 403 -29.90 12.30 1.28
CA VAL A 403 -30.89 11.79 2.24
C VAL A 403 -32.24 12.49 1.96
N PRO A 404 -33.39 11.77 2.01
CA PRO A 404 -34.71 12.40 1.90
C PRO A 404 -34.96 13.44 3.00
N ASP A 405 -35.63 14.54 2.66
CA ASP A 405 -35.73 15.69 3.58
C ASP A 405 -36.56 15.35 4.84
N PHE A 406 -37.67 14.61 4.67
CA PHE A 406 -38.51 14.09 5.77
C PHE A 406 -37.73 13.21 6.78
N MET A 407 -36.64 12.57 6.34
CA MET A 407 -35.77 11.82 7.24
C MET A 407 -34.79 12.71 7.98
N MET A 408 -34.34 13.80 7.36
CA MET A 408 -33.43 14.78 7.95
C MET A 408 -34.14 15.71 8.95
N GLU A 409 -35.44 15.96 8.79
CA GLU A 409 -36.28 16.69 9.76
C GLU A 409 -36.19 16.11 11.16
N ARG A 410 -36.23 14.77 11.29
CA ARG A 410 -36.06 14.05 12.58
C ARG A 410 -34.73 14.34 13.29
N PHE A 411 -33.73 14.84 12.56
CA PHE A 411 -32.40 15.21 13.07
C PHE A 411 -32.15 16.73 13.03
N GLY A 412 -33.19 17.55 12.81
CA GLY A 412 -33.09 19.02 12.68
C GLY A 412 -32.24 19.45 11.48
N HIS A 413 -32.29 18.69 10.39
CA HIS A 413 -31.43 18.81 9.20
C HIS A 413 -29.91 18.75 9.47
N ASN A 414 -29.48 18.34 10.66
CA ASN A 414 -28.08 18.34 11.07
C ASN A 414 -27.48 16.93 11.08
N MET A 415 -26.59 16.65 10.13
CA MET A 415 -25.84 15.38 10.00
C MET A 415 -24.89 15.09 11.19
N SER A 416 -24.76 16.01 12.16
CA SER A 416 -24.06 15.80 13.43
C SER A 416 -24.92 15.11 14.49
N ASN A 417 -26.25 15.17 14.35
CA ASN A 417 -27.21 14.54 15.27
C ASN A 417 -27.48 13.07 14.89
N VAL A 418 -27.16 12.68 13.64
CA VAL A 418 -27.26 11.31 13.14
C VAL A 418 -26.21 10.41 13.81
N TYR A 419 -26.63 9.23 14.28
CA TYR A 419 -25.75 8.27 14.97
C TYR A 419 -24.53 7.90 14.11
N ASN A 420 -23.31 8.14 14.63
CA ASN A 420 -22.06 7.92 13.90
C ASN A 420 -21.27 6.69 14.37
N PHE A 421 -21.26 5.64 13.53
CA PHE A 421 -20.49 4.42 13.73
C PHE A 421 -18.98 4.61 13.56
N LYS A 422 -18.21 4.29 14.61
CA LYS A 422 -16.74 4.29 14.61
C LYS A 422 -16.18 2.88 14.39
N ILE A 423 -16.34 2.36 13.17
CA ILE A 423 -15.88 1.02 12.80
C ILE A 423 -14.34 0.90 12.88
N LYS A 424 -13.84 -0.25 13.34
CA LYS A 424 -12.41 -0.58 13.39
C LYS A 424 -11.84 -0.69 11.96
N ALA A 425 -10.53 -0.51 11.79
CA ALA A 425 -9.89 -0.77 10.50
C ALA A 425 -9.87 -2.29 10.21
N TRP A 426 -10.21 -2.68 8.99
CA TRP A 426 -10.32 -4.08 8.55
C TRP A 426 -11.27 -4.95 9.41
N SER A 427 -12.45 -4.42 9.77
CA SER A 427 -13.50 -5.24 10.39
C SER A 427 -14.04 -6.29 9.42
N PRO A 428 -14.35 -7.51 9.88
CA PRO A 428 -15.03 -8.52 9.07
C PRO A 428 -16.44 -8.07 8.69
N ILE A 429 -16.99 -8.57 7.58
CA ILE A 429 -18.35 -8.20 7.15
C ILE A 429 -19.40 -8.53 8.21
N GLN A 430 -19.23 -9.63 8.96
CA GLN A 430 -20.16 -10.07 9.99
C GLN A 430 -20.41 -9.00 11.08
N LEU A 431 -19.41 -8.17 11.41
CA LEU A 431 -19.58 -7.04 12.36
C LEU A 431 -20.62 -6.02 11.87
N TYR A 432 -20.79 -5.86 10.56
CA TYR A 432 -21.84 -5.00 10.00
C TYR A 432 -23.23 -5.63 10.18
N LYS A 433 -23.36 -6.95 10.08
CA LYS A 433 -24.61 -7.67 10.37
C LYS A 433 -24.97 -7.65 11.86
N ASP A 434 -23.99 -7.86 12.72
CA ASP A 434 -24.24 -8.01 14.17
C ASP A 434 -24.43 -6.67 14.89
N ALA A 435 -23.70 -5.62 14.49
CA ALA A 435 -23.65 -4.35 15.22
C ALA A 435 -24.18 -3.14 14.44
N VAL A 436 -24.13 -3.15 13.11
CA VAL A 436 -24.58 -1.99 12.29
C VAL A 436 -26.03 -2.15 11.84
N LEU A 437 -26.43 -3.35 11.41
CA LEU A 437 -27.79 -3.62 10.93
C LEU A 437 -28.89 -3.38 11.98
N PRO A 438 -28.78 -3.78 13.26
CA PRO A 438 -29.84 -3.53 14.23
C PRO A 438 -30.11 -2.03 14.42
N LYS A 439 -29.03 -1.22 14.52
CA LYS A 439 -29.12 0.23 14.68
C LYS A 439 -29.55 0.94 13.39
N LEU A 440 -29.25 0.37 12.22
CA LEU A 440 -29.77 0.83 10.93
C LEU A 440 -31.29 0.70 10.86
N ILE A 441 -31.85 -0.42 11.32
CA ILE A 441 -33.29 -0.69 11.35
C ILE A 441 -33.99 0.21 12.38
N GLU A 442 -33.36 0.45 13.53
CA GLU A 442 -33.86 1.33 14.60
C GLU A 442 -33.88 2.81 14.16
N GLU A 443 -32.76 3.39 13.74
CA GLU A 443 -32.63 4.81 13.41
C GLU A 443 -33.20 5.15 12.02
N ARG A 444 -33.22 4.17 11.11
CA ARG A 444 -33.44 4.31 9.65
C ARG A 444 -32.43 5.18 8.89
N LEU A 445 -31.60 5.96 9.57
CA LEU A 445 -30.49 6.73 9.02
C LEU A 445 -29.28 6.61 9.93
N ILE A 446 -28.13 6.17 9.39
CA ILE A 446 -26.87 6.12 10.12
C ILE A 446 -25.74 6.81 9.35
N ARG A 447 -24.76 7.32 10.09
CA ARG A 447 -23.51 7.85 9.57
C ARG A 447 -22.37 6.89 9.90
N ILE A 448 -21.42 6.71 8.98
CA ILE A 448 -20.18 5.97 9.25
C ILE A 448 -18.98 6.84 8.87
N SER A 449 -18.34 7.44 9.87
CA SER A 449 -17.21 8.36 9.68
C SER A 449 -16.12 8.21 10.75
N PRO A 450 -14.83 8.07 10.36
CA PRO A 450 -14.29 8.10 8.99
C PRO A 450 -14.17 6.68 8.37
N PHE A 451 -14.54 6.50 7.10
CA PHE A 451 -14.72 5.16 6.49
C PHE A 451 -13.51 4.57 5.73
N ALA A 452 -12.31 5.14 5.89
CA ALA A 452 -11.09 4.63 5.25
C ALA A 452 -10.71 3.20 5.74
N ASN A 453 -10.68 2.23 4.83
CA ASN A 453 -10.28 0.82 5.05
C ASN A 453 -11.02 0.13 6.23
N ARG A 454 -12.35 0.25 6.29
CA ARG A 454 -13.16 -0.33 7.39
C ARG A 454 -13.62 -1.78 7.19
N LEU A 455 -13.79 -2.21 5.95
CA LEU A 455 -14.12 -3.60 5.62
C LEU A 455 -12.84 -4.41 5.31
N SER A 456 -12.75 -5.64 5.82
CA SER A 456 -11.63 -6.56 5.66
C SER A 456 -11.46 -7.08 4.21
N LEU A 457 -10.29 -7.69 3.90
CA LEU A 457 -10.00 -8.19 2.55
C LEU A 457 -10.59 -9.58 2.27
N ASP A 458 -10.78 -10.37 3.30
CA ASP A 458 -11.30 -11.76 3.34
C ASP A 458 -12.84 -11.87 3.29
N ALA A 459 -13.52 -10.85 2.75
CA ALA A 459 -14.98 -10.85 2.66
C ALA A 459 -15.50 -11.95 1.70
N PRO A 460 -16.73 -12.48 1.89
CA PRO A 460 -17.30 -13.53 1.04
C PRO A 460 -17.63 -13.05 -0.39
N LEU A 461 -17.86 -14.01 -1.30
CA LEU A 461 -17.91 -13.78 -2.75
C LEU A 461 -18.96 -12.77 -3.22
N ASP A 462 -20.12 -12.71 -2.56
CA ASP A 462 -21.17 -11.72 -2.81
C ASP A 462 -20.69 -10.28 -2.50
N VAL A 463 -19.98 -10.11 -1.38
CA VAL A 463 -19.38 -8.84 -0.97
C VAL A 463 -18.22 -8.44 -1.90
N GLN A 464 -17.44 -9.42 -2.38
CA GLN A 464 -16.40 -9.16 -3.38
C GLN A 464 -17.01 -8.80 -4.74
N ARG A 465 -18.10 -9.45 -5.18
CA ARG A 465 -18.84 -9.10 -6.42
C ARG A 465 -19.25 -7.62 -6.42
N LEU A 466 -19.81 -7.14 -5.32
CA LEU A 466 -20.18 -5.72 -5.17
C LEU A 466 -18.96 -4.78 -5.19
N ARG A 467 -17.81 -5.19 -4.64
CA ARG A 467 -16.54 -4.44 -4.76
C ARG A 467 -16.04 -4.40 -6.21
N CYS A 468 -16.14 -5.51 -6.94
CA CYS A 468 -15.78 -5.59 -8.36
C CYS A 468 -16.68 -4.64 -9.17
N LEU A 469 -18.00 -4.74 -9.00
CA LEU A 469 -19.01 -3.94 -9.70
C LEU A 469 -18.77 -2.44 -9.46
N ALA A 470 -18.64 -2.05 -8.20
CA ALA A 470 -18.37 -0.67 -7.82
C ALA A 470 -17.02 -0.16 -8.40
N ASN A 471 -15.97 -0.99 -8.35
CA ASN A 471 -14.63 -0.55 -8.71
C ASN A 471 -14.35 -0.50 -10.21
N TYR A 472 -14.91 -1.43 -10.99
CA TYR A 472 -14.55 -1.62 -12.40
C TYR A 472 -15.65 -1.21 -13.38
N GLU A 473 -16.92 -1.26 -12.98
CA GLU A 473 -18.03 -0.84 -13.85
C GLU A 473 -18.62 0.51 -13.43
N ALA A 474 -18.97 0.69 -12.15
CA ALA A 474 -19.70 1.89 -11.70
C ALA A 474 -18.82 3.13 -11.51
N LEU A 475 -17.58 3.01 -11.02
CA LEU A 475 -16.68 4.15 -10.82
C LEU A 475 -15.92 4.56 -12.09
N ARG A 476 -16.61 5.27 -12.97
CA ARG A 476 -16.02 6.06 -14.08
C ARG A 476 -15.69 7.48 -13.62
N PHE A 477 -14.67 8.11 -14.20
CA PHE A 477 -14.36 9.51 -13.92
C PHE A 477 -15.35 10.44 -14.63
N SER A 478 -15.58 11.62 -14.06
CA SER A 478 -16.47 12.64 -14.62
C SER A 478 -15.99 13.12 -16.01
N ASN A 479 -16.91 13.43 -16.92
CA ASN A 479 -16.59 13.81 -18.30
C ASN A 479 -15.44 14.83 -18.44
N PRO A 480 -15.36 15.94 -17.67
CA PRO A 480 -14.24 16.88 -17.79
C PRO A 480 -12.86 16.26 -17.54
N ILE A 481 -12.77 15.27 -16.64
CA ILE A 481 -11.52 14.54 -16.36
C ILE A 481 -11.24 13.54 -17.48
N SER A 482 -12.25 12.77 -17.90
CA SER A 482 -12.12 11.74 -18.94
C SER A 482 -11.71 12.34 -20.29
N THR A 483 -12.43 13.36 -20.77
CA THR A 483 -12.13 14.04 -22.04
C THR A 483 -10.73 14.63 -22.09
N LEU A 484 -10.27 15.28 -21.01
CA LEU A 484 -8.89 15.79 -20.97
C LEU A 484 -7.89 14.63 -20.97
N ALA A 485 -8.08 13.61 -20.14
CA ALA A 485 -7.14 12.49 -20.06
C ALA A 485 -7.05 11.71 -21.38
N GLU A 486 -8.18 11.48 -22.08
CA GLU A 486 -8.23 10.87 -23.42
C GLU A 486 -7.50 11.73 -24.46
N SER A 487 -7.62 13.06 -24.37
CA SER A 487 -6.84 14.00 -25.18
C SER A 487 -5.33 13.84 -24.92
N LEU A 488 -4.90 13.63 -23.68
CA LEU A 488 -3.48 13.39 -23.35
C LEU A 488 -3.01 12.00 -23.81
N VAL A 489 -3.85 10.96 -23.75
CA VAL A 489 -3.54 9.64 -24.33
C VAL A 489 -3.39 9.75 -25.86
N SER A 490 -4.26 10.51 -26.54
CA SER A 490 -4.16 10.77 -27.98
C SER A 490 -2.84 11.48 -28.33
N ARG A 491 -2.42 12.47 -27.52
CA ARG A 491 -1.13 13.17 -27.66
C ARG A 491 0.06 12.22 -27.42
N MET A 492 0.02 11.39 -26.38
CA MET A 492 1.07 10.38 -26.14
C MET A 492 1.18 9.38 -27.30
N ARG A 493 0.06 8.88 -27.84
CA ARG A 493 0.06 7.98 -29.01
C ARG A 493 0.65 8.66 -30.25
N LYS A 494 0.31 9.93 -30.51
CA LYS A 494 0.93 10.73 -31.60
C LYS A 494 2.42 10.97 -31.43
N LEU A 495 2.91 11.17 -30.19
CA LEU A 495 4.34 11.27 -29.88
C LEU A 495 5.08 9.91 -29.92
N SER A 496 4.38 8.82 -30.22
CA SER A 496 4.90 7.45 -30.14
C SER A 496 4.66 6.65 -31.43
N ILE A 497 4.43 7.32 -32.57
CA ILE A 497 4.13 6.70 -33.87
C ILE A 497 5.17 5.63 -34.25
N ASP A 498 6.46 5.93 -34.09
CA ASP A 498 7.59 5.01 -34.34
C ASP A 498 7.49 3.68 -33.58
N ASN A 499 6.76 3.67 -32.46
CA ASN A 499 6.50 2.51 -31.61
C ASN A 499 5.06 1.98 -31.76
N GLU A 500 4.39 2.20 -32.91
CA GLU A 500 2.96 1.87 -33.15
C GLU A 500 1.99 2.60 -32.18
N GLY A 501 2.36 3.81 -31.77
CA GLY A 501 1.63 4.59 -30.77
C GLY A 501 1.89 4.19 -29.31
N ARG A 502 2.74 3.18 -29.07
CA ARG A 502 2.93 2.58 -27.75
C ARG A 502 3.91 3.37 -26.88
N TYR A 503 3.57 3.56 -25.62
CA TYR A 503 4.34 4.34 -24.65
C TYR A 503 4.41 3.65 -23.28
N ILE A 504 5.36 4.09 -22.44
CA ILE A 504 5.43 3.65 -21.04
C ILE A 504 4.94 4.74 -20.09
N ALA A 505 4.25 4.34 -19.02
CA ALA A 505 3.83 5.26 -17.97
C ALA A 505 4.54 4.97 -16.65
N VAL A 506 5.21 5.97 -16.08
CA VAL A 506 6.04 5.87 -14.88
C VAL A 506 5.37 6.60 -13.72
N HIS A 507 4.93 5.89 -12.69
CA HIS A 507 4.47 6.49 -11.44
C HIS A 507 5.66 6.70 -10.48
N LEU A 508 6.14 7.94 -10.41
CA LEU A 508 7.29 8.38 -9.63
C LEU A 508 6.85 9.03 -8.31
N ARG A 509 7.26 8.47 -7.17
CA ARG A 509 7.03 9.08 -5.85
C ARG A 509 8.33 9.57 -5.22
N PHE A 510 8.83 10.69 -5.76
CA PHE A 510 10.00 11.42 -5.25
C PHE A 510 9.63 12.84 -4.79
N GLU A 511 8.43 13.01 -4.22
CA GLU A 511 7.98 14.26 -3.63
C GLU A 511 8.57 14.50 -2.23
N GLU A 512 8.60 15.76 -1.78
CA GLU A 512 9.14 16.20 -0.49
C GLU A 512 8.66 15.34 0.70
N ASP A 513 7.37 14.99 0.74
CA ASP A 513 6.79 14.20 1.84
C ASP A 513 7.34 12.76 1.86
N MET A 514 7.46 12.12 0.70
CA MET A 514 7.96 10.76 0.56
C MET A 514 9.47 10.68 0.84
N VAL A 515 10.25 11.65 0.35
CA VAL A 515 11.70 11.73 0.62
C VAL A 515 11.91 11.95 2.14
N ALA A 516 11.23 12.93 2.74
CA ALA A 516 11.37 13.25 4.16
C ALA A 516 10.95 12.10 5.09
N PHE A 517 9.81 11.44 4.78
CA PHE A 517 9.28 10.29 5.51
C PHE A 517 10.19 9.06 5.42
N SER A 518 10.85 8.86 4.27
CA SER A 518 11.73 7.70 4.07
C SER A 518 12.91 7.68 5.03
N CYS A 519 13.40 8.84 5.46
CA CYS A 519 14.64 8.98 6.23
C CYS A 519 15.88 8.38 5.53
N CYS A 520 15.86 8.31 4.20
CA CYS A 520 17.04 8.03 3.39
C CYS A 520 17.92 9.28 3.22
N ILE A 521 19.12 9.09 2.67
CA ILE A 521 20.07 10.14 2.30
C ILE A 521 20.44 9.92 0.83
N PHE A 522 20.46 11.00 0.05
CA PHE A 522 20.82 11.04 -1.36
C PHE A 522 22.04 11.95 -1.57
N ASP A 523 22.05 12.79 -2.62
CA ASP A 523 23.19 13.62 -3.03
C ASP A 523 23.01 15.13 -2.77
N GLY A 524 22.04 15.52 -1.92
CA GLY A 524 21.79 16.93 -1.56
C GLY A 524 22.48 17.41 -0.27
N GLY A 525 23.29 16.56 0.37
CA GLY A 525 24.18 16.92 1.49
C GLY A 525 23.47 17.50 2.72
N GLU A 526 24.14 18.43 3.41
CA GLU A 526 23.58 19.09 4.61
C GLU A 526 22.31 19.90 4.32
N LYS A 527 22.14 20.42 3.08
CA LYS A 527 20.91 21.09 2.66
C LYS A 527 19.72 20.13 2.64
N GLU A 528 19.86 18.97 1.99
CA GLU A 528 18.83 17.91 2.01
C GLU A 528 18.54 17.44 3.44
N LYS A 529 19.58 17.20 4.24
CA LYS A 529 19.45 16.79 5.64
C LYS A 529 18.63 17.79 6.47
N LYS A 530 18.83 19.10 6.25
CA LYS A 530 18.04 20.18 6.85
C LYS A 530 16.62 20.23 6.30
N ASP A 531 16.45 20.36 4.98
CA ASP A 531 15.14 20.40 4.28
C ASP A 531 14.24 19.25 4.75
N MET A 532 14.79 18.04 4.80
CA MET A 532 14.08 16.83 5.20
C MET A 532 13.82 16.77 6.71
N SER A 533 14.62 17.43 7.55
CA SER A 533 14.34 17.59 8.98
C SER A 533 13.15 18.53 9.20
N ASP A 534 13.18 19.69 8.56
CA ASP A 534 12.11 20.69 8.63
C ASP A 534 10.80 20.11 8.05
N ALA A 535 10.88 19.32 6.97
CA ALA A 535 9.75 18.59 6.41
C ALA A 535 9.20 17.51 7.36
N ARG A 536 10.07 16.78 8.07
CA ARG A 536 9.66 15.77 9.06
C ARG A 536 8.91 16.39 10.24
N GLU A 537 9.38 17.53 10.74
CA GLU A 537 8.72 18.21 11.87
C GLU A 537 7.44 18.93 11.45
N ARG A 538 7.42 19.61 10.29
CA ARG A 538 6.18 20.15 9.69
C ARG A 538 5.12 19.07 9.48
N GLY A 539 5.51 17.93 8.90
CA GLY A 539 4.58 16.86 8.49
C GLY A 539 4.12 15.94 9.61
N TRP A 540 4.97 15.66 10.61
CA TRP A 540 4.69 14.64 11.63
C TRP A 540 5.10 14.97 13.07
N ARG A 541 5.47 16.22 13.40
CA ARG A 541 5.62 16.78 14.76
C ARG A 541 6.13 15.81 15.84
N GLY A 542 7.43 15.74 16.06
CA GLY A 542 8.06 14.93 17.09
C GLY A 542 8.14 13.43 16.78
N LYS A 543 7.47 12.93 15.73
CA LYS A 543 7.42 11.50 15.41
C LYS A 543 8.78 10.87 15.12
N PHE A 544 9.69 11.62 14.50
CA PHE A 544 11.02 11.15 14.08
C PHE A 544 12.12 11.48 15.10
N THR A 545 11.90 12.51 15.91
CA THR A 545 12.79 13.06 16.94
C THR A 545 12.49 12.54 18.36
N LYS A 546 11.63 11.52 18.50
CA LYS A 546 11.35 10.88 19.81
C LYS A 546 12.61 10.32 20.47
N PRO A 547 12.80 10.49 21.79
CA PRO A 547 13.87 9.83 22.54
C PRO A 547 13.95 8.32 22.27
N GLY A 548 15.16 7.79 22.17
CA GLY A 548 15.43 6.38 21.85
C GLY A 548 15.21 5.97 20.38
N ARG A 549 14.68 6.84 19.51
CA ARG A 549 14.43 6.51 18.10
C ARG A 549 15.67 6.69 17.22
N VAL A 550 16.47 5.64 17.07
CA VAL A 550 17.60 5.63 16.13
C VAL A 550 17.12 5.48 14.67
N ILE A 551 17.51 6.42 13.81
CA ILE A 551 17.33 6.35 12.36
C ILE A 551 18.59 5.73 11.74
N ARG A 552 18.46 4.77 10.82
CA ARG A 552 19.59 4.10 10.15
C ARG A 552 19.40 4.14 8.62
N PRO A 553 19.75 5.24 7.92
CA PRO A 553 19.42 5.45 6.51
C PRO A 553 19.88 4.33 5.58
N GLY A 554 21.12 3.85 5.75
CA GLY A 554 21.64 2.75 4.92
C GLY A 554 20.90 1.42 5.10
N ALA A 555 20.43 1.12 6.33
CA ALA A 555 19.57 -0.05 6.56
C ALA A 555 18.18 0.14 5.94
N ILE A 556 17.67 1.37 5.83
CA ILE A 556 16.41 1.68 5.14
C ILE A 556 16.59 1.48 3.62
N ARG A 557 17.72 1.91 3.04
CA ARG A 557 18.07 1.70 1.62
C ARG A 557 18.19 0.22 1.26
N MET A 558 19.03 -0.55 1.97
CA MET A 558 19.15 -2.00 1.76
C MET A 558 17.82 -2.76 1.88
N ASN A 559 16.93 -2.33 2.77
CA ASN A 559 15.59 -2.92 2.91
C ASN A 559 14.63 -2.58 1.75
N GLY A 560 15.04 -1.73 0.81
CA GLY A 560 14.23 -1.27 -0.33
C GLY A 560 13.18 -0.23 0.03
N LYS A 561 13.36 0.50 1.15
CA LYS A 561 12.34 1.43 1.69
C LYS A 561 12.46 2.88 1.19
N CYS A 562 13.58 3.26 0.57
CA CYS A 562 13.70 4.58 -0.06
C CYS A 562 12.77 4.73 -1.27
N PRO A 563 12.36 5.97 -1.62
CA PRO A 563 11.98 6.32 -2.99
C PRO A 563 13.18 6.13 -3.93
N LEU A 564 12.91 5.88 -5.21
CA LEU A 564 13.94 5.90 -6.26
C LEU A 564 14.08 7.33 -6.76
N THR A 565 15.30 7.81 -6.99
CA THR A 565 15.52 9.11 -7.65
C THR A 565 15.15 9.03 -9.14
N PRO A 566 14.88 10.16 -9.83
CA PRO A 566 14.60 10.10 -11.28
C PRO A 566 15.79 9.52 -12.06
N LEU A 567 17.03 9.80 -11.62
CA LEU A 567 18.24 9.15 -12.12
C LEU A 567 18.22 7.62 -11.96
N GLU A 568 17.88 7.11 -10.77
CA GLU A 568 17.76 5.65 -10.54
C GLU A 568 16.67 5.00 -11.41
N VAL A 569 15.60 5.75 -11.72
CA VAL A 569 14.58 5.31 -12.67
C VAL A 569 15.12 5.26 -14.09
N GLY A 570 15.88 6.27 -14.54
CA GLY A 570 16.48 6.29 -15.87
C GLY A 570 17.47 5.13 -16.08
N LEU A 571 18.42 4.96 -15.15
CA LEU A 571 19.36 3.83 -15.12
C LEU A 571 18.63 2.48 -15.15
N MET A 572 17.55 2.34 -14.36
CA MET A 572 16.72 1.14 -14.35
C MET A 572 16.05 0.90 -15.71
N LEU A 573 15.49 1.92 -16.36
CA LEU A 573 14.79 1.78 -17.64
C LEU A 573 15.75 1.49 -18.80
N ARG A 574 16.85 2.24 -18.95
CA ARG A 574 17.87 1.98 -19.97
C ARG A 574 18.43 0.56 -19.82
N GLY A 575 18.76 0.15 -18.59
CA GLY A 575 19.23 -1.21 -18.30
C GLY A 575 18.15 -2.30 -18.38
N MET A 576 16.86 -1.93 -18.36
CA MET A 576 15.75 -2.81 -18.74
C MET A 576 15.52 -2.88 -20.26
N GLY A 577 16.32 -2.19 -21.07
CA GLY A 577 16.27 -2.23 -22.54
C GLY A 577 15.31 -1.23 -23.18
N PHE A 578 14.95 -0.16 -22.48
CA PHE A 578 14.30 1.01 -23.10
C PHE A 578 15.35 1.96 -23.68
N ASP A 579 15.03 2.62 -24.79
CA ASP A 579 15.91 3.52 -25.54
C ASP A 579 15.49 5.00 -25.42
N ASN A 580 16.31 5.90 -25.94
CA ASN A 580 16.02 7.34 -25.94
C ASN A 580 14.80 7.73 -26.82
N ASN A 581 14.42 6.87 -27.79
CA ASN A 581 13.17 7.02 -28.56
C ASN A 581 11.93 6.46 -27.83
N THR A 582 12.08 5.82 -26.67
CA THR A 582 10.93 5.39 -25.86
C THR A 582 10.22 6.62 -25.28
N SER A 583 9.00 6.88 -25.75
CA SER A 583 8.14 7.91 -25.20
C SER A 583 7.64 7.53 -23.80
N ILE A 584 7.82 8.44 -22.83
CA ILE A 584 7.50 8.23 -21.41
C ILE A 584 6.42 9.22 -20.96
N TYR A 585 5.34 8.73 -20.37
CA TYR A 585 4.46 9.55 -19.53
C TYR A 585 4.88 9.46 -18.06
N LEU A 586 5.23 10.57 -17.42
CA LEU A 586 5.63 10.63 -16.02
C LEU A 586 4.49 11.14 -15.13
N ALA A 587 3.94 10.24 -14.32
CA ALA A 587 2.94 10.54 -13.30
C ALA A 587 3.61 10.76 -11.93
N SER A 588 3.66 12.01 -11.47
CA SER A 588 4.13 12.39 -10.14
C SER A 588 3.37 13.59 -9.57
N GLY A 589 3.49 13.80 -8.26
CA GLY A 589 3.32 15.13 -7.66
C GLY A 589 4.55 16.02 -7.88
N LYS A 590 4.69 17.09 -7.08
CA LYS A 590 5.87 17.97 -7.13
C LYS A 590 7.13 17.24 -6.64
N ILE A 591 8.01 16.92 -7.59
CA ILE A 591 9.30 16.26 -7.36
C ILE A 591 10.22 17.16 -6.52
N TYR A 592 10.93 16.57 -5.55
CA TYR A 592 11.92 17.28 -4.74
C TYR A 592 13.18 17.62 -5.55
N GLN A 593 13.60 18.90 -5.48
CA GLN A 593 14.68 19.49 -6.29
C GLN A 593 14.60 19.15 -7.79
N ALA A 594 13.40 19.24 -8.39
CA ALA A 594 13.12 18.78 -9.76
C ALA A 594 14.17 19.21 -10.80
N GLU A 595 14.59 20.48 -10.80
CA GLU A 595 15.62 21.03 -11.70
C GLU A 595 16.93 20.23 -11.68
N LYS A 596 17.41 19.83 -10.48
CA LYS A 596 18.60 18.99 -10.31
C LYS A 596 18.29 17.52 -10.62
N THR A 597 17.20 17.00 -10.07
CA THR A 597 16.97 15.55 -9.99
C THR A 597 16.40 14.95 -11.27
N MET A 598 15.69 15.75 -12.09
CA MET A 598 15.13 15.31 -13.37
C MET A 598 16.13 15.34 -14.53
N LYS A 599 17.18 16.17 -14.49
CA LYS A 599 18.09 16.38 -15.62
C LYS A 599 18.61 15.06 -16.23
N PRO A 600 19.16 14.09 -15.47
CA PRO A 600 19.64 12.82 -16.05
C PRO A 600 18.53 11.95 -16.64
N LEU A 601 17.30 12.03 -16.11
CA LEU A 601 16.17 11.27 -16.65
C LEU A 601 15.70 11.84 -18.00
N LEU A 602 15.80 13.16 -18.19
CA LEU A 602 15.51 13.83 -19.46
C LEU A 602 16.62 13.60 -20.49
N GLU A 603 17.89 13.56 -20.06
CA GLU A 603 19.03 13.17 -20.92
C GLU A 603 18.86 11.75 -21.48
N MET A 604 18.52 10.78 -20.61
CA MET A 604 18.30 9.40 -21.01
C MET A 604 17.02 9.18 -21.85
N PHE A 605 16.01 10.04 -21.70
CA PHE A 605 14.70 9.91 -22.35
C PHE A 605 14.15 11.29 -22.77
N PRO A 606 14.64 11.87 -23.88
CA PRO A 606 14.21 13.19 -24.34
C PRO A 606 12.73 13.25 -24.76
N ARG A 607 12.09 12.10 -25.04
CA ARG A 607 10.64 11.98 -25.31
C ARG A 607 9.79 11.83 -24.04
N LEU A 608 10.31 12.20 -22.86
CA LEU A 608 9.54 12.20 -21.61
C LEU A 608 8.57 13.39 -21.55
N GLN A 609 7.35 13.10 -21.12
CA GLN A 609 6.21 14.00 -21.06
C GLN A 609 5.53 13.91 -19.68
N THR A 610 4.87 14.99 -19.26
CA THR A 610 3.96 15.01 -18.11
C THR A 610 2.62 15.60 -18.53
N LYS A 611 1.59 15.54 -17.67
CA LYS A 611 0.33 16.28 -17.91
C LYS A 611 0.56 17.77 -18.16
N GLU A 612 1.54 18.38 -17.48
CA GLU A 612 1.91 19.79 -17.63
C GLU A 612 2.63 20.12 -18.95
N THR A 613 3.23 19.14 -19.65
CA THR A 613 3.84 19.35 -20.98
C THR A 613 2.89 18.98 -22.13
N LEU A 614 1.98 18.01 -21.90
CA LEU A 614 1.01 17.57 -22.91
C LEU A 614 -0.22 18.47 -23.02
N ALA A 615 -0.58 19.21 -21.97
CA ALA A 615 -1.81 19.98 -21.89
C ALA A 615 -1.54 21.48 -21.83
N SER A 616 -2.43 22.28 -22.41
CA SER A 616 -2.33 23.74 -22.34
C SER A 616 -2.49 24.25 -20.90
N ALA A 617 -2.03 25.48 -20.66
CA ALA A 617 -2.20 26.13 -19.37
C ALA A 617 -3.68 26.23 -18.95
N GLU A 618 -4.56 26.41 -19.95
CA GLU A 618 -6.01 26.59 -19.83
C GLU A 618 -6.73 25.24 -19.64
N GLU A 619 -6.38 24.21 -20.43
CA GLU A 619 -6.94 22.86 -20.31
C GLU A 619 -6.78 22.30 -18.88
N LEU A 620 -5.65 22.57 -18.24
CA LEU A 620 -5.38 22.18 -16.86
C LEU A 620 -5.96 23.12 -15.79
N ALA A 621 -6.41 24.33 -16.14
CA ALA A 621 -6.85 25.33 -15.16
C ALA A 621 -8.01 24.85 -14.25
N PRO A 622 -9.04 24.11 -14.74
CA PRO A 622 -10.10 23.55 -13.90
C PRO A 622 -9.64 22.47 -12.90
N PHE A 623 -8.43 21.94 -13.07
CA PHE A 623 -7.93 20.76 -12.36
C PHE A 623 -6.72 21.06 -11.46
N LYS A 624 -5.84 21.99 -11.84
CA LYS A 624 -4.54 22.29 -11.18
C LYS A 624 -4.58 22.39 -9.65
N ASN A 625 -5.65 22.96 -9.09
CA ASN A 625 -5.81 23.10 -7.64
C ASN A 625 -6.31 21.81 -6.95
N TYR A 626 -6.99 20.92 -7.66
CA TYR A 626 -7.65 19.75 -7.10
C TYR A 626 -6.80 18.49 -7.28
N SER A 627 -5.98 18.16 -6.28
CA SER A 627 -5.03 17.04 -6.33
C SER A 627 -5.66 15.69 -6.71
N SER A 628 -6.86 15.38 -6.23
CA SER A 628 -7.59 14.16 -6.62
C SER A 628 -8.04 14.17 -8.08
N ARG A 629 -8.35 15.33 -8.67
CA ARG A 629 -8.70 15.44 -10.11
C ARG A 629 -7.45 15.32 -10.99
N MET A 630 -6.35 15.99 -10.61
CA MET A 630 -5.05 15.84 -11.28
C MET A 630 -4.56 14.38 -11.26
N ALA A 631 -4.71 13.69 -10.12
CA ALA A 631 -4.37 12.28 -9.98
C ALA A 631 -5.31 11.33 -10.75
N ALA A 632 -6.51 11.78 -11.14
CA ALA A 632 -7.43 11.01 -11.99
C ALA A 632 -7.02 11.09 -13.47
N ILE A 633 -6.57 12.27 -13.94
CA ILE A 633 -5.93 12.44 -15.25
C ILE A 633 -4.70 11.52 -15.35
N ASP A 634 -3.78 11.60 -14.39
CA ASP A 634 -2.62 10.70 -14.30
C ASP A 634 -3.02 9.21 -14.33
N TYR A 635 -4.10 8.84 -13.64
CA TYR A 635 -4.58 7.47 -13.58
C TYR A 635 -5.00 6.95 -14.95
N THR A 636 -5.81 7.69 -15.71
CA THR A 636 -6.25 7.28 -17.06
C THR A 636 -5.10 7.22 -18.06
N VAL A 637 -4.17 8.17 -18.04
CA VAL A 637 -3.00 8.12 -18.96
C VAL A 637 -2.06 6.96 -18.60
N CYS A 638 -1.94 6.58 -17.32
CA CYS A 638 -1.21 5.38 -16.93
C CYS A 638 -1.98 4.07 -17.22
N LEU A 639 -3.31 4.11 -17.21
CA LEU A 639 -4.17 2.95 -17.50
C LEU A 639 -4.02 2.49 -18.95
N GLN A 640 -3.96 3.45 -19.89
CA GLN A 640 -3.92 3.24 -21.35
C GLN A 640 -2.51 2.97 -21.93
N SER A 641 -1.46 2.98 -21.12
CA SER A 641 -0.08 2.70 -21.55
C SER A 641 0.19 1.20 -21.74
N GLU A 642 1.13 0.82 -22.59
CA GLU A 642 1.44 -0.59 -22.82
C GLU A 642 2.27 -1.18 -21.68
N VAL A 643 3.18 -0.39 -21.09
CA VAL A 643 3.93 -0.76 -19.89
C VAL A 643 3.72 0.27 -18.78
N PHE A 644 3.22 -0.17 -17.63
CA PHE A 644 3.17 0.65 -16.42
C PHE A 644 4.35 0.34 -15.49
N VAL A 645 5.04 1.37 -15.01
CA VAL A 645 6.20 1.27 -14.13
C VAL A 645 5.90 1.95 -12.80
N THR A 646 6.10 1.26 -11.68
CA THR A 646 5.81 1.84 -10.36
C THR A 646 7.02 1.86 -9.42
N THR A 647 7.47 3.07 -9.08
CA THR A 647 8.69 3.28 -8.28
C THR A 647 8.48 3.02 -6.79
N GLN A 648 7.25 3.15 -6.29
CA GLN A 648 6.86 2.94 -4.89
C GLN A 648 5.47 2.31 -4.79
N GLY A 649 5.26 1.50 -3.75
CA GLY A 649 3.93 1.00 -3.41
C GLY A 649 3.01 2.11 -2.85
N GLY A 650 1.71 1.90 -2.95
CA GLY A 650 0.68 2.83 -2.48
C GLY A 650 -0.65 2.59 -3.19
N ASN A 651 -1.67 3.38 -2.85
CA ASN A 651 -3.02 3.14 -3.37
C ASN A 651 -3.14 3.36 -4.89
N PHE A 652 -2.40 4.31 -5.49
CA PHE A 652 -2.43 4.54 -6.94
C PHE A 652 -2.03 3.29 -7.76
N PRO A 653 -0.82 2.71 -7.61
CA PRO A 653 -0.46 1.49 -8.33
C PRO A 653 -1.29 0.28 -7.89
N HIS A 654 -1.76 0.22 -6.63
CA HIS A 654 -2.63 -0.86 -6.15
C HIS A 654 -3.90 -0.97 -6.99
N PHE A 655 -4.63 0.14 -7.20
CA PHE A 655 -5.83 0.15 -8.05
C PHE A 655 -5.51 0.10 -9.55
N LEU A 656 -4.43 0.74 -10.00
CA LEU A 656 -4.12 0.78 -11.42
C LEU A 656 -3.74 -0.60 -11.96
N ILE A 657 -2.92 -1.37 -11.23
CA ILE A 657 -2.45 -2.69 -11.67
C ILE A 657 -3.63 -3.67 -11.84
N GLY A 658 -4.59 -3.69 -10.92
CA GLY A 658 -5.76 -4.54 -11.07
C GLY A 658 -6.72 -4.08 -12.17
N HIS A 659 -6.84 -2.76 -12.39
CA HIS A 659 -7.67 -2.23 -13.48
C HIS A 659 -7.07 -2.51 -14.86
N ARG A 660 -5.74 -2.40 -15.01
CA ARG A 660 -5.04 -2.85 -16.22
C ARG A 660 -5.28 -4.34 -16.48
N ARG A 661 -5.14 -5.21 -15.47
CA ARG A 661 -5.46 -6.65 -15.60
C ARG A 661 -6.92 -6.89 -15.99
N TYR A 662 -7.87 -6.15 -15.41
CA TYR A 662 -9.30 -6.28 -15.70
C TYR A 662 -9.64 -5.95 -17.16
N LEU A 663 -9.04 -4.89 -17.73
CA LEU A 663 -9.26 -4.51 -19.12
C LEU A 663 -8.51 -5.40 -20.12
N TYR A 664 -7.28 -5.81 -19.82
CA TYR A 664 -6.38 -6.49 -20.76
C TYR A 664 -6.33 -8.03 -20.58
N GLY A 665 -7.48 -8.68 -20.36
CA GLY A 665 -7.56 -10.15 -20.43
C GLY A 665 -6.97 -10.93 -19.24
N GLY A 666 -6.78 -10.27 -18.09
CA GLY A 666 -6.19 -10.83 -16.86
C GLY A 666 -4.71 -10.50 -16.66
N HIS A 667 -4.00 -10.03 -17.70
CA HIS A 667 -2.58 -9.66 -17.66
C HIS A 667 -2.37 -8.24 -18.21
N ALA A 668 -1.42 -7.49 -17.66
CA ALA A 668 -0.98 -6.25 -18.27
C ALA A 668 0.45 -5.93 -17.84
N LYS A 669 1.33 -5.57 -18.79
CA LYS A 669 2.75 -5.36 -18.49
C LYS A 669 2.94 -4.29 -17.42
N THR A 670 3.59 -4.72 -16.34
CA THR A 670 3.75 -3.97 -15.10
C THR A 670 5.15 -4.21 -14.54
N ILE A 671 5.94 -3.15 -14.41
CA ILE A 671 7.29 -3.19 -13.82
C ILE A 671 7.21 -2.69 -12.37
N LYS A 672 7.52 -3.58 -11.42
CA LYS A 672 7.59 -3.29 -9.99
C LYS A 672 8.98 -3.74 -9.50
N PRO A 673 9.98 -2.85 -9.50
CA PRO A 673 11.37 -3.23 -9.30
C PRO A 673 11.63 -3.78 -7.89
N ASP A 674 12.54 -4.74 -7.80
CA ASP A 674 13.12 -5.15 -6.52
C ASP A 674 14.13 -4.08 -6.07
N LYS A 675 13.63 -3.13 -5.27
CA LYS A 675 14.41 -2.04 -4.70
C LYS A 675 15.56 -2.50 -3.80
N ARG A 676 15.54 -3.72 -3.25
CA ARG A 676 16.68 -4.26 -2.48
C ARG A 676 17.81 -4.64 -3.42
N LYS A 677 17.46 -5.31 -4.52
CA LYS A 677 18.40 -5.64 -5.59
C LYS A 677 18.91 -4.40 -6.33
N LEU A 678 18.06 -3.39 -6.59
CA LEU A 678 18.51 -2.10 -7.13
C LEU A 678 19.50 -1.41 -6.19
N ALA A 679 19.25 -1.38 -4.88
CA ALA A 679 20.19 -0.80 -3.92
C ALA A 679 21.58 -1.44 -4.03
N LEU A 680 21.66 -2.78 -4.05
CA LEU A 680 22.91 -3.53 -4.23
C LEU A 680 23.60 -3.26 -5.58
N LEU A 681 22.84 -3.14 -6.67
CA LEU A 681 23.38 -2.88 -8.01
C LEU A 681 23.88 -1.43 -8.15
N PHE A 682 23.14 -0.45 -7.62
CA PHE A 682 23.44 0.98 -7.74
C PHE A 682 24.42 1.52 -6.69
N ASP A 683 24.80 0.72 -5.68
CA ASP A 683 25.91 1.00 -4.75
C ASP A 683 27.23 0.31 -5.16
N ASN A 684 27.24 -0.43 -6.29
CA ASN A 684 28.46 -1.04 -6.83
C ASN A 684 29.01 -0.21 -8.00
N PRO A 685 29.98 0.71 -7.79
CA PRO A 685 30.56 1.52 -8.87
C PRO A 685 31.42 0.71 -9.85
N ASN A 686 31.66 -0.59 -9.60
CA ASN A 686 32.47 -1.49 -10.42
C ASN A 686 31.64 -2.50 -11.23
N ILE A 687 30.31 -2.39 -11.26
CA ILE A 687 29.49 -3.21 -12.15
C ILE A 687 29.60 -2.68 -13.60
N GLY A 688 30.11 -3.52 -14.52
CA GLY A 688 30.12 -3.20 -15.95
C GLY A 688 28.71 -3.27 -16.57
N TRP A 689 28.44 -2.43 -17.58
CA TRP A 689 27.12 -2.24 -18.17
C TRP A 689 26.40 -3.55 -18.56
N LYS A 690 27.08 -4.44 -19.29
CA LYS A 690 26.56 -5.76 -19.71
C LYS A 690 26.04 -6.61 -18.54
N THR A 691 26.67 -6.52 -17.37
CA THR A 691 26.25 -7.22 -16.15
C THR A 691 25.06 -6.54 -15.48
N LEU A 692 25.04 -5.20 -15.45
CA LEU A 692 23.91 -4.42 -14.94
C LEU A 692 22.64 -4.64 -15.78
N LYS A 693 22.74 -4.50 -17.11
CA LYS A 693 21.64 -4.75 -18.08
C LYS A 693 21.06 -6.15 -17.90
N ARG A 694 21.90 -7.19 -17.82
CA ARG A 694 21.45 -8.57 -17.56
C ARG A 694 20.65 -8.70 -16.26
N HIS A 695 21.05 -8.05 -15.17
CA HIS A 695 20.29 -8.10 -13.92
C HIS A 695 18.96 -7.34 -13.96
N LEU A 696 18.90 -6.24 -14.73
CA LEU A 696 17.71 -5.40 -14.88
C LEU A 696 16.69 -6.02 -15.86
N VAL A 697 17.11 -6.57 -17.00
CA VAL A 697 16.26 -7.36 -17.91
C VAL A 697 15.63 -8.56 -17.17
N ASN A 698 16.40 -9.26 -16.32
CA ASN A 698 15.85 -10.34 -15.50
C ASN A 698 14.83 -9.83 -14.45
N MET A 699 15.00 -8.60 -13.94
CA MET A 699 14.02 -7.96 -13.04
C MET A 699 12.74 -7.55 -13.77
N ARG A 700 12.86 -7.08 -15.02
CA ARG A 700 11.73 -6.80 -15.94
C ARG A 700 10.91 -8.07 -16.18
N ALA A 701 11.55 -9.16 -16.60
CA ALA A 701 10.89 -10.44 -16.87
C ALA A 701 10.20 -11.02 -15.62
N HIS A 702 10.84 -10.95 -14.45
CA HIS A 702 10.24 -11.39 -13.18
C HIS A 702 9.04 -10.52 -12.76
N SER A 703 9.03 -9.23 -13.10
CA SER A 703 7.87 -8.35 -12.86
C SER A 703 6.69 -8.71 -13.77
N ASP A 704 6.97 -8.98 -15.05
CA ASP A 704 5.94 -9.31 -16.05
C ASP A 704 5.25 -10.65 -15.74
N ALA A 705 6.01 -11.66 -15.33
CA ALA A 705 5.48 -12.95 -14.85
C ALA A 705 4.56 -12.79 -13.62
N LYS A 706 4.88 -11.87 -12.70
CA LYS A 706 4.02 -11.53 -11.56
C LYS A 706 2.73 -10.80 -11.96
N GLY A 707 2.66 -10.29 -13.19
CA GLY A 707 1.42 -9.81 -13.80
C GLY A 707 0.33 -10.89 -13.94
N ILE A 708 0.69 -12.17 -13.91
CA ILE A 708 -0.20 -13.33 -14.16
C ILE A 708 -0.73 -13.96 -12.86
N GLU A 709 -0.16 -13.60 -11.68
CA GLU A 709 -0.59 -14.17 -10.39
C GLU A 709 -2.09 -13.94 -10.12
N MET A 710 -2.80 -15.00 -9.70
CA MET A 710 -4.19 -14.91 -9.22
C MET A 710 -4.25 -14.44 -7.75
N LYS A 711 -5.42 -13.96 -7.32
CA LYS A 711 -5.68 -13.50 -5.95
C LYS A 711 -5.54 -14.63 -4.93
N ARG A 712 -4.75 -14.39 -3.87
CA ARG A 712 -4.71 -15.21 -2.64
C ARG A 712 -5.75 -14.70 -1.63
N PRO A 713 -6.12 -15.45 -0.57
CA PRO A 713 -7.16 -15.03 0.38
C PRO A 713 -6.95 -13.65 1.04
N ASN A 714 -5.68 -13.26 1.27
CA ASN A 714 -5.31 -11.98 1.87
C ASN A 714 -4.98 -10.88 0.85
N ASP A 715 -5.00 -11.18 -0.46
CA ASP A 715 -4.74 -10.21 -1.52
C ASP A 715 -6.01 -9.44 -1.89
N SER A 716 -5.86 -8.18 -2.31
CA SER A 716 -7.01 -7.34 -2.65
C SER A 716 -7.48 -7.53 -4.09
N VAL A 717 -8.80 -7.67 -4.28
CA VAL A 717 -9.46 -7.68 -5.60
C VAL A 717 -9.07 -6.48 -6.47
N TYR A 718 -8.75 -5.34 -5.85
CA TYR A 718 -8.37 -4.10 -6.56
C TYR A 718 -7.00 -4.18 -7.25
N THR A 719 -6.12 -5.13 -6.88
CA THR A 719 -4.85 -5.43 -7.57
C THR A 719 -4.90 -6.76 -8.31
N PHE A 720 -5.62 -7.74 -7.77
CA PHE A 720 -5.74 -9.09 -8.31
C PHE A 720 -7.23 -9.40 -8.58
N PRO A 721 -7.77 -9.02 -9.75
CA PRO A 721 -9.18 -9.19 -10.06
C PRO A 721 -9.57 -10.66 -10.36
N CYS A 722 -8.62 -11.54 -10.70
CA CYS A 722 -8.89 -12.93 -11.03
C CYS A 722 -8.75 -13.82 -9.76
N PRO A 723 -9.73 -14.68 -9.41
CA PRO A 723 -10.97 -14.96 -10.14
C PRO A 723 -12.18 -14.09 -9.73
N ASP A 724 -12.14 -13.37 -8.61
CA ASP A 724 -13.31 -12.72 -7.98
C ASP A 724 -14.13 -11.78 -8.88
N CYS A 725 -13.50 -11.14 -9.87
CA CYS A 725 -14.10 -10.14 -10.76
C CYS A 725 -14.04 -10.54 -12.25
N MET A 726 -13.58 -11.75 -12.60
CA MET A 726 -13.30 -12.15 -13.98
C MET A 726 -13.52 -13.64 -14.20
N CYS A 727 -14.07 -14.00 -15.37
CA CYS A 727 -14.31 -15.38 -15.77
C CYS A 727 -13.28 -15.82 -16.79
N ARG A 728 -12.83 -17.08 -16.71
CA ARG A 728 -12.12 -17.70 -17.83
C ARG A 728 -13.11 -17.92 -18.98
N HIS A 729 -12.69 -17.61 -20.20
CA HIS A 729 -13.37 -18.03 -21.42
C HIS A 729 -13.36 -19.58 -21.44
N LYS A 730 -14.54 -20.21 -21.32
CA LYS A 730 -14.72 -21.58 -21.79
C LYS A 730 -14.87 -21.48 -23.31
N PRO A 731 -14.00 -22.11 -24.13
CA PRO A 731 -14.38 -22.33 -25.52
C PRO A 731 -15.66 -23.19 -25.54
N GLU A 732 -16.54 -22.88 -26.47
CA GLU A 732 -17.72 -23.69 -26.79
C GLU A 732 -17.31 -24.88 -27.68
#